data_AF-A0A9P5LCK9-F1
#
_entry.id   AF-A0A9P5LCK9-F1
#
_cell.length_a   1.000
_cell.length_b   1.000
_cell.length_c   1.000
_cell.angle_alpha   90.00
_cell.angle_beta   90.00
_cell.angle_gamma   90.00
#
_symmetry.space_group_name_H-M   'P 1'
#
loop_
_entity.id
_entity.type
_entity.pdbx_description
1 polymer ?
#
loop_
_entity_poly.entity_id
_entity_poly.type
_entity_poly.pdbx_seq_one_letter_code
_entity_poly.pdbx_strand_id
1 'polypeptide(L)'
;MLSNGFGCDFWERLVVQTAHANPAIFRSIVALSTLLEDVSEWQVDWGAGLRAPMNDKTKLALKHYGLALRQLSDHLQGSESMNVLSLTSLETQLNLYGPQEGAPQTEWDTYEQLFSELLAYAAQISGLDSGNNYDKLTAFSLGGGIIFPLASLGFRCRDPKMRRSAISLLARHSKAEGPLLGPICARILARIVAVEEDGLGKVLTSSDVPESSRVTSVSAILRGKGNGAEISYSQLRDPHSGANNFAMAKLSPTRRPFSLGAVAATIAAAASLFPMQALAASKVGGEIVQSTIKIYGDDSYSVPFRRLVPTDAARSRYTGFKPKTTVLKAGTVRREGAKELPCDILFERDVPVTLRDGIVIYTDVFRPVNGSAVPGIVAWSPYGKEVGGQWLDDLEGRSGVPLSEVSELQKFEGPDPAYWVDQGYAVLNPDARGAYASEGNMTSWGRQLAEDGYDFIEWASAQPWSSGKIGMSGNSYLAVSQWFIAAEHPPHLTAIAPWEGLTDVYRDTSNPGGVPAPGFGEAILTTFSGDNFVEDAARTGVNFPLINPYWKDKIARLEKITIPAYIVASYTNVAHTRGTLDAFRKISSKQKWLRVHNTYEWPDYYEPEHVADLTKFFDRYLKGKDNDWEATPRARIAVLDPGGEDTVDRVVSDWPVPGLSTKKLHLHDKGELSDKTSSAKSSLSYNVELQPNGITLNYTVPKLLEINGYMKVKLWVSTIGSSDLDLVVTVEKRFANGSSIVSASGAESSSTIAAKGTLRVSHRALDQSLSTKFEPFHPHDREELLDEGQIVPVEIGLWPIALRFHPGERLALTIAPATISSPQYDMGFGTGIVPVPKNGDTFVPGTKVSIVKLGGAIDSNPEFVNAQRVEAPNSRNNGTHFIHVGGKYDSFLLMPVNITTTRSNA
;
A
#
# COMPACT_ATOMS: atom_id res chain seq x y z
N MET A 1 -14.21 9.69 31.91
CA MET A 1 -12.75 9.94 31.78
C MET A 1 -12.18 10.88 32.85
N LEU A 2 -12.61 12.14 32.98
CA LEU A 2 -12.15 13.01 34.10
C LEU A 2 -12.65 12.56 35.49
N SER A 3 -13.68 11.70 35.54
CA SER A 3 -14.14 10.98 36.74
C SER A 3 -13.52 9.58 36.91
N ASN A 4 -12.66 9.11 35.97
CA ASN A 4 -12.14 7.73 35.96
C ASN A 4 -11.12 7.48 37.08
N GLY A 5 -11.65 7.20 38.27
CA GLY A 5 -10.90 6.78 39.45
C GLY A 5 -11.72 6.85 40.74
N PHE A 6 -12.80 7.64 40.74
CA PHE A 6 -13.70 7.80 41.89
C PHE A 6 -15.13 7.53 41.43
N GLY A 7 -15.49 6.26 41.21
CA GLY A 7 -16.82 5.87 40.73
C GLY A 7 -17.93 6.19 41.73
N CYS A 8 -18.33 7.47 41.83
CA CYS A 8 -19.47 7.90 42.63
C CYS A 8 -20.18 9.12 41.99
N ASP A 9 -21.51 9.05 41.95
CA ASP A 9 -22.43 10.05 41.37
C ASP A 9 -22.22 11.49 41.87
N PHE A 10 -21.64 11.67 43.06
CA PHE A 10 -21.37 12.99 43.63
C PHE A 10 -20.35 13.78 42.80
N TRP A 11 -19.26 13.14 42.37
CA TRP A 11 -18.20 13.81 41.60
C TRP A 11 -18.65 14.15 40.19
N GLU A 12 -19.43 13.29 39.54
CA GLU A 12 -20.00 13.58 38.22
C GLU A 12 -20.96 14.76 38.26
N ARG A 13 -21.85 14.82 39.27
CA ARG A 13 -22.75 15.96 39.44
C ARG A 13 -22.00 17.27 39.75
N LEU A 14 -20.97 17.22 40.59
CA LEU A 14 -20.17 18.39 40.94
C LEU A 14 -19.41 18.96 39.73
N VAL A 15 -18.80 18.09 38.92
CA VAL A 15 -18.08 18.48 37.68
C VAL A 15 -19.05 19.09 36.68
N VAL A 16 -20.21 18.48 36.44
CA VAL A 16 -21.23 19.01 35.52
C VAL A 16 -21.81 20.35 36.02
N GLN A 17 -22.10 20.47 37.32
CA GLN A 17 -22.62 21.71 37.90
C GLN A 17 -21.60 22.85 37.83
N THR A 18 -20.33 22.56 38.11
CA THR A 18 -19.25 23.57 38.12
C THR A 18 -18.89 24.00 36.69
N ALA A 19 -18.92 23.07 35.72
CA ALA A 19 -18.78 23.38 34.30
C ALA A 19 -19.92 24.27 33.80
N HIS A 20 -21.17 24.04 34.22
CA HIS A 20 -22.27 24.92 33.87
C HIS A 20 -22.16 26.32 34.47
N ALA A 21 -21.61 26.44 35.69
CA ALA A 21 -21.56 27.71 36.43
C ALA A 21 -20.38 28.61 36.04
N ASN A 22 -19.26 28.05 35.57
CA ASN A 22 -18.06 28.83 35.24
C ASN A 22 -17.55 28.53 33.80
N PRO A 23 -17.69 29.51 32.88
CA PRO A 23 -17.29 29.35 31.47
C PRO A 23 -15.81 28.97 31.27
N ALA A 24 -14.90 29.43 32.13
CA ALA A 24 -13.48 29.08 32.01
C ALA A 24 -13.22 27.60 32.37
N ILE A 25 -13.94 27.09 33.38
CA ILE A 25 -13.89 25.68 33.77
C ILE A 25 -14.49 24.80 32.67
N PHE A 26 -15.64 25.19 32.10
CA PHE A 26 -16.24 24.49 30.96
C PHE A 26 -15.26 24.36 29.79
N ARG A 27 -14.66 25.48 29.37
CA ARG A 27 -13.72 25.50 28.25
C ARG A 27 -12.45 24.68 28.52
N SER A 28 -11.96 24.68 29.76
CA SER A 28 -10.81 23.86 30.16
C SER A 28 -11.14 22.37 30.11
N ILE A 29 -12.36 21.98 30.52
CA ILE A 29 -12.85 20.59 30.42
C ILE A 29 -12.98 20.18 28.95
N VAL A 30 -13.51 21.03 28.07
CA VAL A 30 -13.57 20.75 26.63
C VAL A 30 -12.18 20.57 26.04
N ALA A 31 -11.24 21.46 26.35
CA ALA A 31 -9.85 21.37 25.88
C ALA A 31 -9.18 20.06 26.34
N LEU A 32 -9.29 19.71 27.62
CA LEU A 32 -8.73 18.47 28.17
C LEU A 32 -9.42 17.23 27.61
N SER A 33 -10.74 17.24 27.45
CA SER A 33 -11.50 16.10 26.93
C SER A 33 -11.18 15.83 25.46
N THR A 34 -10.99 16.90 24.67
CA THR A 34 -10.56 16.82 23.27
C THR A 34 -9.17 16.20 23.13
N LEU A 35 -8.28 16.41 24.11
CA LEU A 35 -6.95 15.79 24.16
C LEU A 35 -6.96 14.36 24.73
N LEU A 36 -7.93 14.03 25.59
CA LEU A 36 -8.02 12.75 26.30
C LEU A 36 -8.60 11.60 25.44
N GLU A 37 -9.34 11.89 24.37
CA GLU A 37 -9.94 10.86 23.50
C GLU A 37 -8.92 9.95 22.78
N ASP A 38 -7.64 10.33 22.70
CA ASP A 38 -6.56 9.57 22.00
C ASP A 38 -5.47 9.00 22.95
N VAL A 39 -5.71 8.94 24.27
CA VAL A 39 -4.67 8.54 25.25
C VAL A 39 -4.25 7.06 25.15
N SER A 40 -4.99 6.22 24.44
CA SER A 40 -4.56 4.84 24.15
C SER A 40 -3.35 4.75 23.22
N GLU A 41 -2.97 5.84 22.54
CA GLU A 41 -1.84 5.88 21.60
C GLU A 41 -0.61 6.66 22.11
N TRP A 42 -0.66 7.21 23.32
CA TRP A 42 0.45 7.98 23.87
C TRP A 42 1.45 7.07 24.60
N GLN A 43 2.46 6.54 23.88
CA GLN A 43 3.74 6.24 24.53
C GLN A 43 4.39 7.56 24.95
N VAL A 44 4.14 7.98 26.20
CA VAL A 44 4.77 9.18 26.76
C VAL A 44 6.23 8.86 27.08
N ASP A 45 7.12 9.10 26.13
CA ASP A 45 8.53 9.35 26.43
C ASP A 45 8.63 10.74 27.07
N TRP A 46 8.80 10.78 28.39
CA TRP A 46 8.95 12.01 29.16
C TRP A 46 10.20 12.85 28.75
N GLY A 47 11.04 12.35 27.84
CA GLY A 47 12.16 13.06 27.22
C GLY A 47 11.86 13.85 25.95
N ALA A 48 10.73 13.62 25.28
CA ALA A 48 10.34 14.33 24.06
C ALA A 48 9.24 15.35 24.38
N GLY A 49 9.61 16.63 24.45
CA GLY A 49 8.70 17.73 24.80
C GLY A 49 7.38 17.72 24.02
N LEU A 50 6.31 18.17 24.69
CA LEU A 50 4.93 18.34 24.21
C LEU A 50 4.82 18.75 22.72
N ARG A 51 4.82 17.78 21.82
CA ARG A 51 4.54 17.96 20.39
C ARG A 51 3.52 16.93 19.96
N ALA A 52 2.25 17.20 20.27
CA ALA A 52 1.15 16.59 19.54
C ALA A 52 1.09 17.25 18.15
N PRO A 53 0.89 16.50 17.05
CA PRO A 53 0.66 17.10 15.74
C PRO A 53 -0.54 18.06 15.79
N MET A 54 -0.43 19.22 15.13
CA MET A 54 -1.45 20.28 15.14
C MET A 54 -2.65 19.91 14.24
N ASN A 55 -3.32 18.80 14.56
CA ASN A 55 -4.54 18.35 13.92
C ASN A 55 -5.75 19.20 14.37
N ASP A 56 -6.92 18.98 13.77
CA ASP A 56 -8.11 19.78 14.06
C ASP A 56 -8.56 19.67 15.53
N LYS A 57 -8.30 18.53 16.18
CA LYS A 57 -8.55 18.33 17.62
C LYS A 57 -7.60 19.15 18.49
N THR A 58 -6.28 19.15 18.22
CA THR A 58 -5.29 19.98 18.92
C THR A 58 -5.58 21.47 18.72
N LYS A 59 -5.97 21.89 17.51
CA LYS A 59 -6.42 23.27 17.22
C LYS A 59 -7.69 23.63 18.01
N LEU A 60 -8.65 22.71 18.09
CA LEU A 60 -9.87 22.90 18.88
C LEU A 60 -9.54 23.00 20.38
N ALA A 61 -8.68 22.12 20.89
CA ALA A 61 -8.23 22.13 22.28
C ALA A 61 -7.51 23.44 22.64
N LEU A 62 -6.56 23.88 21.82
CA LEU A 62 -5.85 25.16 21.99
C LEU A 62 -6.79 26.37 21.91
N LYS A 63 -7.79 26.34 21.02
CA LYS A 63 -8.82 27.38 20.92
C LYS A 63 -9.64 27.48 22.22
N HIS A 64 -10.11 26.35 22.74
CA HIS A 64 -10.88 26.34 24.00
C HIS A 64 -10.01 26.74 25.20
N TYR A 65 -8.75 26.28 25.24
CA TYR A 65 -7.78 26.67 26.26
C TYR A 65 -7.50 28.19 26.26
N GLY A 66 -7.21 28.78 25.10
CA GLY A 66 -7.00 30.23 24.97
C GLY A 66 -8.22 31.06 25.37
N LEU A 67 -9.44 30.59 25.03
CA LEU A 67 -10.68 31.25 25.47
C LEU A 67 -10.89 31.16 26.98
N ALA A 68 -10.47 30.05 27.62
CA ALA A 68 -10.50 29.93 29.08
C ALA A 68 -9.53 30.90 29.76
N LEU A 69 -8.30 31.03 29.25
CA LEU A 69 -7.29 31.96 29.76
C LEU A 69 -7.76 33.41 29.67
N ARG A 70 -8.38 33.81 28.55
CA ARG A 70 -8.92 35.16 28.38
C ARG A 70 -10.03 35.46 29.41
N GLN A 71 -10.95 34.52 29.62
CA GLN A 71 -12.04 34.69 30.60
C GLN A 71 -11.55 34.76 32.05
N LEU A 72 -10.49 34.01 32.39
CA LEU A 72 -9.83 34.09 33.70
C LEU A 72 -9.09 35.42 33.89
N SER A 73 -8.42 35.89 32.83
CA SER A 73 -7.76 37.19 32.80
C SER A 73 -8.76 38.33 33.09
N ASP A 74 -9.91 38.35 32.42
CA ASP A 74 -10.92 39.41 32.62
C ASP A 74 -11.42 39.52 34.07
N HIS A 75 -11.31 38.45 34.88
CA HIS A 75 -11.73 38.39 36.28
C HIS A 75 -10.65 38.73 37.33
N LEU A 76 -9.36 38.74 36.97
CA LEU A 76 -8.23 38.77 37.93
C LEU A 76 -7.47 40.11 38.00
N GLN A 77 -8.11 41.22 37.60
CA GLN A 77 -7.48 42.54 37.40
C GLN A 77 -6.48 42.96 38.51
N GLY A 78 -5.27 43.36 38.10
CA GLY A 78 -4.31 44.09 38.95
C GLY A 78 -3.17 43.30 39.63
N SER A 79 -2.90 42.04 39.26
CA SER A 79 -1.81 41.22 39.85
C SER A 79 -0.71 40.83 38.84
N GLU A 80 0.51 40.50 39.29
CA GLU A 80 1.60 40.00 38.42
C GLU A 80 1.20 38.73 37.64
N SER A 81 0.34 37.90 38.23
CA SER A 81 -0.28 36.72 37.62
C SER A 81 -1.13 37.06 36.38
N MET A 82 -1.70 38.26 36.30
CA MET A 82 -2.45 38.73 35.13
C MET A 82 -1.58 38.89 33.89
N ASN A 83 -0.37 39.41 34.08
CA ASN A 83 0.54 39.65 32.97
C ASN A 83 1.02 38.30 32.40
N VAL A 84 1.26 37.30 33.25
CA VAL A 84 1.63 35.93 32.82
C VAL A 84 0.50 35.26 32.04
N LEU A 85 -0.75 35.40 32.50
CA LEU A 85 -1.93 34.88 31.79
C LEU A 85 -2.14 35.59 30.44
N SER A 86 -1.96 36.91 30.41
CA SER A 86 -2.08 37.73 29.19
C SER A 86 -1.02 37.34 28.16
N LEU A 87 0.23 37.18 28.61
CA LEU A 87 1.35 36.72 27.80
C LEU A 87 1.07 35.33 27.20
N THR A 88 0.60 34.38 28.01
CA THR A 88 0.30 33.00 27.58
C THR A 88 -0.87 32.97 26.58
N SER A 89 -1.87 33.82 26.77
CA SER A 89 -2.99 34.00 25.83
C SER A 89 -2.54 34.54 24.47
N LEU A 90 -1.63 35.53 24.44
CA LEU A 90 -1.07 36.07 23.20
C LEU A 90 -0.24 35.02 22.45
N GLU A 91 0.59 34.26 23.16
CA GLU A 91 1.35 33.16 22.55
C GLU A 91 0.43 32.08 21.97
N THR A 92 -0.66 31.75 22.66
CA THR A 92 -1.67 30.79 22.15
C THR A 92 -2.32 31.30 20.86
N GLN A 93 -2.61 32.60 20.78
CA GLN A 93 -3.17 33.22 19.56
C GLN A 93 -2.19 33.17 18.39
N LEU A 94 -0.90 33.47 18.62
CA LEU A 94 0.14 33.38 17.60
C LEU A 94 0.29 31.93 17.07
N ASN A 95 0.11 30.93 17.93
CA ASN A 95 0.16 29.52 17.51
C ASN A 95 -1.11 29.04 16.78
N LEU A 96 -2.27 29.62 17.07
CA LEU A 96 -3.54 29.27 16.40
C LEU A 96 -3.72 29.95 15.04
N TYR A 97 -3.32 31.22 14.95
CA TYR A 97 -3.64 32.08 13.81
C TYR A 97 -2.43 32.51 13.03
N GLY A 98 -1.21 32.19 13.47
CA GLY A 98 0.02 32.51 12.74
C GLY A 98 0.11 31.80 11.39
N PRO A 99 1.08 32.20 10.55
CA PRO A 99 1.37 31.55 9.27
C PRO A 99 1.57 30.03 9.45
N GLN A 100 1.01 29.24 8.52
CA GLN A 100 1.13 27.78 8.54
C GLN A 100 2.57 27.32 8.28
N GLU A 101 2.88 26.08 8.65
CA GLU A 101 4.19 25.50 8.38
C GLU A 101 4.49 25.51 6.87
N GLY A 102 5.65 26.07 6.49
CA GLY A 102 6.04 26.25 5.08
C GLY A 102 5.60 27.57 4.44
N ALA A 103 4.79 28.39 5.12
CA ALA A 103 4.49 29.75 4.65
C ALA A 103 5.75 30.64 4.70
N PRO A 104 5.87 31.64 3.78
CA PRO A 104 6.93 32.63 3.83
C PRO A 104 7.05 33.26 5.22
N GLN A 105 8.25 33.25 5.78
CA GLN A 105 8.55 33.84 7.06
C GLN A 105 8.27 35.34 7.10
N THR A 106 8.13 35.99 5.94
CA THR A 106 7.67 37.36 5.81
C THR A 106 6.26 37.62 6.33
N GLU A 107 5.39 36.60 6.32
CA GLU A 107 3.99 36.74 6.76
C GLU A 107 3.86 37.06 8.25
N TRP A 108 4.88 36.72 9.06
CA TRP A 108 4.92 37.04 10.49
C TRP A 108 4.90 38.55 10.79
N ASP A 109 5.26 39.41 9.81
CA ASP A 109 5.19 40.86 9.98
C ASP A 109 3.76 41.36 10.20
N THR A 110 2.75 40.62 9.74
CA THR A 110 1.34 40.96 10.00
C THR A 110 0.93 40.85 11.47
N TYR A 111 1.77 40.20 12.30
CA TYR A 111 1.55 40.00 13.75
C TYR A 111 2.47 40.89 14.61
N GLU A 112 3.12 41.89 14.02
CA GLU A 112 4.07 42.78 14.71
C GLU A 112 3.47 43.44 15.97
N GLN A 113 2.19 43.85 15.90
CA GLN A 113 1.48 44.41 17.05
C GLN A 113 1.36 43.41 18.21
N LEU A 114 1.03 42.14 17.93
CA LEU A 114 0.92 41.10 18.97
C LEU A 114 2.29 40.78 19.58
N PHE A 115 3.36 40.79 18.78
CA PHE A 115 4.73 40.65 19.32
C PHE A 115 5.10 41.82 20.23
N SER A 116 4.72 43.05 19.88
CA SER A 116 4.95 44.22 20.71
C SER A 116 4.24 44.12 22.06
N GLU A 117 2.97 43.70 22.05
CA GLU A 117 2.17 43.47 23.28
C GLU A 117 2.77 42.35 24.13
N LEU A 118 3.15 41.22 23.52
CA LEU A 118 3.83 40.11 24.20
C LEU A 118 5.12 40.59 24.88
N LEU A 119 5.94 41.36 24.16
CA LEU A 119 7.18 41.92 24.70
C LEU A 119 6.92 42.87 25.88
N ALA A 120 5.87 43.70 25.81
CA ALA A 120 5.49 44.62 26.88
C ALA A 120 5.07 43.87 28.16
N TYR A 121 4.24 42.83 28.03
CA TYR A 121 3.86 41.99 29.17
C TYR A 121 5.08 41.25 29.75
N ALA A 122 5.94 40.69 28.91
CA ALA A 122 7.16 40.02 29.37
C ALA A 122 8.10 40.97 30.13
N ALA A 123 8.22 42.23 29.69
CA ALA A 123 9.01 43.25 30.37
C ALA A 123 8.41 43.63 31.74
N GLN A 124 7.09 43.73 31.83
CA GLN A 124 6.39 44.00 33.10
C GLN A 124 6.54 42.84 34.10
N ILE A 125 6.43 41.58 33.64
CA ILE A 125 6.64 40.38 34.46
C ILE A 125 8.09 40.27 34.94
N SER A 126 9.04 40.67 34.11
CA SER A 126 10.46 40.57 34.46
C SER A 126 10.88 41.52 35.58
N GLY A 127 10.10 42.56 35.87
CA GLY A 127 10.47 43.66 36.76
C GLY A 127 11.67 44.44 36.22
N LEU A 128 11.54 45.76 36.05
CA LEU A 128 12.71 46.60 35.77
C LEU A 128 13.61 46.65 37.02
N ASP A 129 14.48 45.66 37.18
CA ASP A 129 15.63 45.77 38.07
C ASP A 129 16.90 45.90 37.22
N SER A 130 17.48 47.10 37.25
CA SER A 130 18.67 47.55 36.54
C SER A 130 19.99 46.95 37.06
N GLY A 131 19.94 45.79 37.72
CA GLY A 131 21.10 45.12 38.29
C GLY A 131 21.64 44.02 37.36
N ASN A 132 22.81 44.24 36.76
CA ASN A 132 23.60 43.19 36.10
C ASN A 132 23.99 42.12 37.14
N ASN A 133 23.20 41.07 37.29
CA ASN A 133 23.59 39.87 38.02
C ASN A 133 23.36 38.63 37.13
N TYR A 134 24.32 38.41 36.23
CA TYR A 134 24.38 37.28 35.31
C TYR A 134 24.63 35.91 36.01
N ASP A 135 24.89 35.90 37.33
CA ASP A 135 25.62 34.82 37.98
C ASP A 135 24.82 33.90 38.91
N LYS A 136 23.49 34.07 39.06
CA LYS A 136 22.68 33.15 39.88
C LYS A 136 21.31 32.89 39.29
N LEU A 137 21.01 31.63 38.98
CA LEU A 137 19.64 31.12 38.93
C LEU A 137 19.05 31.28 40.34
N THR A 138 17.95 32.01 40.45
CA THR A 138 17.36 32.34 41.75
C THR A 138 16.17 31.45 42.12
N ALA A 139 15.49 30.84 41.14
CA ALA A 139 14.36 29.94 41.34
C ALA A 139 14.08 29.04 40.12
N PHE A 140 13.40 27.91 40.34
CA PHE A 140 12.92 26.97 39.33
C PHE A 140 11.39 26.90 39.35
N SER A 141 10.75 26.95 38.18
CA SER A 141 9.31 26.76 38.00
C SER A 141 9.04 25.55 37.10
N LEU A 142 8.07 24.71 37.48
CA LEU A 142 7.57 23.62 36.63
C LEU A 142 6.62 24.12 35.52
N GLY A 143 6.03 25.32 35.66
CA GLY A 143 5.13 25.91 34.68
C GLY A 143 5.84 26.85 33.70
N GLY A 144 5.27 27.00 32.50
CA GLY A 144 5.72 28.00 31.51
C GLY A 144 5.46 29.42 31.99
N GLY A 145 6.44 30.30 31.82
CA GLY A 145 6.37 31.71 32.18
C GLY A 145 6.66 32.57 30.95
N ILE A 146 7.80 33.26 30.95
CA ILE A 146 8.17 34.22 29.91
C ILE A 146 9.25 33.69 28.94
N ILE A 147 9.94 32.59 29.24
CA ILE A 147 11.05 32.11 28.41
C ILE A 147 10.54 31.62 27.06
N PHE A 148 9.48 30.82 27.05
CA PHE A 148 8.89 30.29 25.81
C PHE A 148 8.33 31.41 24.91
N PRO A 149 7.48 32.34 25.40
CA PRO A 149 6.95 33.42 24.56
C PRO A 149 8.03 34.37 24.01
N LEU A 150 9.03 34.71 24.82
CA LEU A 150 10.15 35.54 24.36
C LEU A 150 11.03 34.81 23.33
N ALA A 151 11.19 33.49 23.47
CA ALA A 151 11.92 32.68 22.49
C ALA A 151 11.16 32.63 21.15
N SER A 152 9.85 32.37 21.20
CA SER A 152 8.93 32.38 20.05
C SER A 152 8.98 33.72 19.32
N LEU A 153 8.88 34.84 20.05
CA LEU A 153 9.02 36.19 19.49
C LEU A 153 10.39 36.39 18.85
N GLY A 154 11.48 36.08 19.55
CA GLY A 154 12.84 36.30 19.05
C GLY A 154 13.15 35.53 17.76
N PHE A 155 12.45 34.43 17.52
CA PHE A 155 12.58 33.63 16.31
C PHE A 155 11.67 34.06 15.17
N ARG A 156 10.37 34.26 15.46
CA ARG A 156 9.34 34.51 14.44
C ARG A 156 9.33 35.96 13.97
N CYS A 157 9.46 36.91 14.90
CA CYS A 157 9.46 38.34 14.60
C CYS A 157 10.72 38.70 13.79
N ARG A 158 10.58 39.58 12.79
CA ARG A 158 11.70 40.12 12.01
C ARG A 158 12.18 41.49 12.46
N ASP A 159 11.41 42.20 13.28
CA ASP A 159 11.80 43.55 13.71
C ASP A 159 13.08 43.53 14.56
N PRO A 160 14.16 44.19 14.11
CA PRO A 160 15.45 44.15 14.76
C PRO A 160 15.47 44.72 16.20
N LYS A 161 14.54 45.61 16.55
CA LYS A 161 14.49 46.21 17.90
C LYS A 161 13.80 45.27 18.88
N MET A 162 12.65 44.71 18.50
CA MET A 162 11.89 43.76 19.32
C MET A 162 12.67 42.47 19.55
N ARG A 163 13.32 41.92 18.53
CA ARG A 163 14.16 40.71 18.68
C ARG A 163 15.32 40.93 19.64
N ARG A 164 16.06 42.04 19.51
CA ARG A 164 17.18 42.36 20.43
C ARG A 164 16.67 42.64 21.85
N SER A 165 15.48 43.22 21.98
CA SER A 165 14.83 43.44 23.29
C SER A 165 14.42 42.12 23.95
N ALA A 166 13.85 41.17 23.19
CA ALA A 166 13.52 39.84 23.68
C ALA A 166 14.76 39.03 24.08
N ILE A 167 15.83 39.07 23.27
CA ILE A 167 17.15 38.49 23.61
C ILE A 167 17.69 39.09 24.90
N SER A 168 17.56 40.41 25.07
CA SER A 168 18.03 41.11 26.27
C SER A 168 17.23 40.76 27.51
N LEU A 169 15.91 40.56 27.40
CA LEU A 169 15.07 40.10 28.51
C LEU A 169 15.38 38.64 28.86
N LEU A 170 15.49 37.75 27.88
CA LEU A 170 15.90 36.35 28.08
C LEU A 170 17.27 36.25 28.76
N ALA A 171 18.24 37.07 28.34
CA ALA A 171 19.57 37.09 28.92
C ALA A 171 19.59 37.50 30.40
N ARG A 172 18.61 38.33 30.82
CA ARG A 172 18.46 38.82 32.20
C ARG A 172 17.50 37.98 33.03
N HIS A 173 16.76 37.05 32.42
CA HIS A 173 15.80 36.21 33.12
C HIS A 173 16.52 35.14 33.95
N SER A 174 16.59 35.36 35.26
CA SER A 174 17.35 34.55 36.22
C SER A 174 16.57 33.37 36.82
N LYS A 175 15.40 33.02 36.25
CA LYS A 175 14.61 31.84 36.64
C LYS A 175 14.68 30.77 35.54
N ALA A 176 14.57 29.51 35.94
CA ALA A 176 14.43 28.38 35.03
C ALA A 176 12.95 28.00 34.88
N GLU A 177 12.48 27.76 33.66
CA GLU A 177 11.11 27.32 33.36
C GLU A 177 11.17 25.92 32.75
N GLY A 178 10.89 24.90 33.56
CA GLY A 178 11.17 23.52 33.20
C GLY A 178 12.63 23.34 32.78
N PRO A 179 12.92 22.69 31.63
CA PRO A 179 14.29 22.56 31.15
C PRO A 179 14.85 23.86 30.55
N LEU A 180 14.07 24.94 30.41
CA LEU A 180 14.50 26.15 29.70
C LEU A 180 15.23 27.14 30.61
N LEU A 181 16.39 27.61 30.13
CA LEU A 181 17.18 28.67 30.74
C LEU A 181 17.24 29.88 29.79
N GLY A 182 16.75 31.02 30.27
CA GLY A 182 16.69 32.29 29.52
C GLY A 182 18.04 32.68 28.91
N PRO A 183 19.15 32.69 29.68
CA PRO A 183 20.47 33.07 29.15
C PRO A 183 20.97 32.16 28.02
N ILE A 184 20.58 30.88 28.00
CA ILE A 184 20.94 29.96 26.93
C ILE A 184 20.08 30.24 25.68
N CYS A 185 18.76 30.41 25.85
CA CYS A 185 17.85 30.77 24.75
C CYS A 185 18.28 32.09 24.09
N ALA A 186 18.69 33.08 24.89
CA ALA A 186 19.23 34.35 24.40
C ALA A 186 20.48 34.18 23.53
N ARG A 187 21.42 33.30 23.92
CA ARG A 187 22.63 33.03 23.12
C ARG A 187 22.31 32.33 21.80
N ILE A 188 21.35 31.40 21.82
CA ILE A 188 20.88 30.69 20.61
C ILE A 188 20.24 31.68 19.64
N LEU A 189 19.30 32.50 20.13
CA LEU A 189 18.64 33.52 19.33
C LEU A 189 19.60 34.59 18.82
N ALA A 190 20.54 35.06 19.65
CA ALA A 190 21.56 36.00 19.20
C ALA A 190 22.41 35.43 18.06
N ARG A 191 22.67 34.11 18.08
CA ARG A 191 23.38 33.45 16.98
C ARG A 191 22.52 33.35 15.73
N ILE A 192 21.24 32.99 15.85
CA ILE A 192 20.28 32.95 14.74
C ILE A 192 20.20 34.33 14.08
N VAL A 193 19.95 35.39 14.86
CA VAL A 193 19.92 36.78 14.37
C VAL A 193 21.23 37.14 13.66
N ALA A 194 22.39 36.82 14.24
CA ALA A 194 23.68 37.12 13.62
C ALA A 194 23.89 36.39 12.28
N VAL A 195 23.32 35.19 12.10
CA VAL A 195 23.37 34.45 10.84
C VAL A 195 22.40 35.05 9.82
N GLU A 196 21.18 35.42 10.23
CA GLU A 196 20.20 36.04 9.34
C GLU A 196 20.65 37.43 8.87
N GLU A 197 21.36 38.18 9.71
CA GLU A 197 21.88 39.52 9.39
C GLU A 197 23.25 39.50 8.69
N ASP A 198 23.88 38.32 8.55
CA ASP A 198 25.21 38.17 7.98
C ASP A 198 25.25 38.67 6.52
N GLY A 199 26.07 39.68 6.23
CA GLY A 199 26.19 40.27 4.90
C GLY A 199 25.08 41.26 4.50
N LEU A 200 24.09 41.55 5.36
CA LEU A 200 22.96 42.45 5.03
C LEU A 200 23.24 43.95 5.31
N GLY A 201 24.42 44.33 5.80
CA GLY A 201 24.70 45.71 6.19
C GLY A 201 23.96 46.12 7.47
N LYS A 202 23.46 47.37 7.54
CA LYS A 202 22.77 47.89 8.74
C LYS A 202 21.28 47.55 8.71
N VAL A 203 20.85 46.59 9.52
CA VAL A 203 19.46 46.15 9.66
C VAL A 203 18.69 47.05 10.64
N LEU A 204 17.71 47.81 10.15
CA LEU A 204 16.95 48.82 10.91
C LEU A 204 15.45 48.52 11.04
N THR A 205 14.89 47.74 10.11
CA THR A 205 13.47 47.37 10.00
C THR A 205 13.32 45.89 9.63
N SER A 206 12.12 45.32 9.74
CA SER A 206 11.84 43.93 9.32
C SER A 206 12.10 43.67 7.83
N SER A 207 11.95 44.70 6.98
CA SER A 207 12.15 44.63 5.54
C SER A 207 13.63 44.50 5.14
N ASP A 208 14.56 44.86 6.03
CA ASP A 208 16.00 44.73 5.80
C ASP A 208 16.48 43.26 5.92
N VAL A 209 15.62 42.35 6.40
CA VAL A 209 15.89 40.91 6.48
C VAL A 209 15.03 40.16 5.44
N PRO A 210 15.59 39.83 4.26
CA PRO A 210 14.83 39.15 3.20
C PRO A 210 14.50 37.71 3.57
N GLU A 211 13.46 37.17 2.95
CA GLU A 211 13.00 35.78 3.15
C GLU A 211 14.14 34.76 3.03
N SER A 212 15.00 34.93 2.02
CA SER A 212 16.15 34.07 1.75
C SER A 212 17.18 34.04 2.89
N SER A 213 17.22 35.08 3.73
CA SER A 213 18.13 35.16 4.87
C SER A 213 17.53 34.59 6.15
N ARG A 214 16.22 34.29 6.18
CA ARG A 214 15.57 33.75 7.38
C ARG A 214 16.00 32.32 7.65
N VAL A 215 16.26 32.04 8.92
CA VAL A 215 16.45 30.68 9.41
C VAL A 215 15.08 30.04 9.57
N THR A 216 14.83 28.98 8.80
CA THR A 216 13.53 28.29 8.77
C THR A 216 13.45 27.15 9.77
N SER A 217 14.59 26.59 10.20
CA SER A 217 14.65 25.59 11.26
C SER A 217 15.99 25.55 11.96
N VAL A 218 15.98 25.06 13.21
CA VAL A 218 17.15 24.95 14.08
C VAL A 218 17.14 23.60 14.78
N SER A 219 18.23 22.86 14.70
CA SER A 219 18.48 21.64 15.48
C SER A 219 19.77 21.79 16.27
N ALA A 220 19.86 21.13 17.42
CA ALA A 220 21.04 21.18 18.27
C ALA A 220 21.54 19.77 18.59
N ILE A 221 22.82 19.53 18.35
CA ILE A 221 23.51 18.28 18.67
C ILE A 221 24.44 18.53 19.85
N LEU A 222 24.22 17.77 20.92
CA LEU A 222 25.08 17.77 22.09
C LEU A 222 26.28 16.86 21.83
N ARG A 223 27.50 17.41 21.89
CA ARG A 223 28.70 16.58 21.72
C ARG A 223 28.93 15.75 22.99
N GLY A 224 28.85 14.43 22.85
CA GLY A 224 29.20 13.48 23.90
C GLY A 224 30.62 13.72 24.39
N LYS A 225 30.78 13.88 25.71
CA LYS A 225 31.98 14.32 26.46
C LYS A 225 32.16 15.84 26.65
N GLY A 226 31.05 16.59 26.68
CA GLY A 226 30.83 17.63 27.68
C GLY A 226 31.69 18.89 27.60
N ASN A 227 31.72 19.61 26.48
CA ASN A 227 32.19 21.01 26.45
C ASN A 227 31.64 21.87 25.29
N GLY A 228 30.44 21.60 24.77
CA GLY A 228 29.80 22.48 23.79
C GLY A 228 28.57 21.87 23.11
N ALA A 229 27.78 22.74 22.48
CA ALA A 229 26.68 22.34 21.61
C ALA A 229 26.93 22.84 20.19
N GLU A 230 26.53 22.03 19.22
CA GLU A 230 26.56 22.37 17.81
C GLU A 230 25.13 22.63 17.37
N ILE A 231 24.91 23.78 16.74
CA ILE A 231 23.60 24.14 16.19
C ILE A 231 23.69 24.03 14.67
N SER A 232 22.80 23.21 14.11
CA SER A 232 22.56 23.11 12.68
C SER A 232 21.28 23.87 12.36
N TYR A 233 21.26 24.58 11.25
CA TYR A 233 20.09 25.34 10.83
C TYR A 233 19.92 25.28 9.30
N SER A 234 18.71 25.58 8.84
CA SER A 234 18.37 25.73 7.41
C SER A 234 18.12 27.19 7.05
N GLN A 235 18.62 27.62 5.89
CA GLN A 235 18.35 28.93 5.28
C GLN A 235 18.09 28.78 3.78
N LEU A 236 17.23 29.66 3.25
CA LEU A 236 16.81 29.71 1.83
C LEU A 236 17.81 30.45 0.90
N ARG A 237 19.12 30.43 1.20
CA ARG A 237 20.12 31.10 0.36
C ARG A 237 20.37 30.32 -0.93
N ASP A 238 19.58 30.61 -1.97
CA ASP A 238 19.83 30.54 -3.42
C ASP A 238 18.59 29.99 -4.18
N PRO A 239 17.84 30.84 -4.91
CA PRO A 239 16.66 30.42 -5.67
C PRO A 239 16.95 29.48 -6.85
N HIS A 240 18.22 29.27 -7.22
CA HIS A 240 18.61 28.52 -8.42
C HIS A 240 19.23 27.14 -8.16
N SER A 241 19.39 26.70 -6.90
CA SER A 241 20.00 25.41 -6.58
C SER A 241 19.05 24.35 -6.01
N GLY A 242 17.80 24.70 -5.69
CA GLY A 242 16.81 23.74 -5.19
C GLY A 242 17.19 23.02 -3.89
N ALA A 243 18.22 23.46 -3.17
CA ALA A 243 18.75 22.80 -1.98
C ALA A 243 18.77 23.75 -0.76
N ASN A 244 18.24 23.28 0.37
CA ASN A 244 18.42 23.92 1.67
C ASN A 244 19.91 23.92 2.03
N ASN A 245 20.51 25.09 2.27
CA ASN A 245 21.90 25.17 2.72
C ASN A 245 21.98 24.85 4.22
N PHE A 246 22.66 23.76 4.56
CA PHE A 246 22.94 23.35 5.94
C PHE A 246 24.26 23.97 6.40
N ALA A 247 24.22 24.80 7.45
CA ALA A 247 25.42 25.37 8.03
C ALA A 247 25.51 25.06 9.53
N MET A 248 26.72 24.79 10.01
CA MET A 248 27.00 24.41 11.41
C MET A 248 27.67 25.56 12.16
N ALA A 249 27.16 25.90 13.33
CA ALA A 249 27.75 26.90 14.23
C ALA A 249 28.07 26.28 15.61
N LYS A 250 29.30 26.50 16.09
CA LYS A 250 29.75 26.02 17.41
C LYS A 250 29.43 27.05 18.51
N LEU A 251 28.74 26.61 19.57
CA LEU A 251 28.62 27.37 20.82
C LEU A 251 29.70 26.92 21.81
N SER A 252 30.58 27.84 22.21
CA SER A 252 31.64 27.60 23.19
C SER A 252 31.09 27.47 24.63
N PRO A 253 31.75 26.66 25.49
CA PRO A 253 31.27 26.34 26.83
C PRO A 253 31.31 27.56 27.76
N THR A 254 30.28 27.69 28.62
CA THR A 254 30.28 28.67 29.71
C THR A 254 31.30 28.26 30.77
N ARG A 255 32.18 29.19 31.18
CA ARG A 255 32.95 29.02 32.42
C ARG A 255 31.97 29.19 33.60
N ARG A 256 31.53 28.10 34.25
CA ARG A 256 30.70 28.02 35.51
C ARG A 256 29.16 28.11 35.33
N PRO A 257 28.33 27.97 36.40
CA PRO A 257 28.18 26.87 37.37
C PRO A 257 26.91 26.04 37.07
N PHE A 258 26.49 25.92 35.82
CA PHE A 258 25.31 25.14 35.44
C PHE A 258 25.68 23.65 35.33
N SER A 259 24.81 22.74 35.79
CA SER A 259 25.03 21.31 35.52
C SER A 259 24.96 21.08 34.01
N LEU A 260 25.92 20.31 33.46
CA LEU A 260 25.96 20.01 32.03
C LEU A 260 24.64 19.40 31.52
N GLY A 261 23.93 18.66 32.37
CA GLY A 261 22.61 18.12 32.09
C GLY A 261 21.52 19.18 31.91
N ALA A 262 21.52 20.24 32.73
CA ALA A 262 20.56 21.34 32.60
C ALA A 262 20.84 22.16 31.33
N VAL A 263 22.11 22.46 31.03
CA VAL A 263 22.51 23.16 29.80
C VAL A 263 22.12 22.36 28.56
N ALA A 264 22.39 21.06 28.57
CA ALA A 264 22.00 20.13 27.51
C ALA A 264 20.48 20.08 27.29
N ALA A 265 19.72 19.90 28.38
CA ALA A 265 18.26 19.87 28.34
C ALA A 265 17.67 21.19 27.84
N THR A 266 18.23 22.34 28.24
CA THR A 266 17.80 23.64 27.70
C THR A 266 18.09 23.77 26.22
N ILE A 267 19.24 23.32 25.74
CA ILE A 267 19.59 23.45 24.33
C ILE A 267 18.67 22.60 23.46
N ALA A 268 18.35 21.38 23.89
CA ALA A 268 17.38 20.51 23.24
C ALA A 268 15.95 21.11 23.28
N ALA A 269 15.52 21.60 24.45
CA ALA A 269 14.21 22.20 24.61
C ALA A 269 14.07 23.53 23.84
N ALA A 270 15.09 24.39 23.84
CA ALA A 270 15.11 25.65 23.09
C ALA A 270 15.09 25.42 21.58
N ALA A 271 15.82 24.41 21.08
CA ALA A 271 15.73 24.02 19.66
C ALA A 271 14.32 23.54 19.28
N SER A 272 13.55 22.98 20.23
CA SER A 272 12.16 22.59 20.01
C SER A 272 11.14 23.75 20.03
N LEU A 273 11.54 24.95 20.48
CA LEU A 273 10.72 26.17 20.45
C LEU A 273 10.65 26.82 19.07
N PHE A 274 11.61 26.51 18.23
CA PHE A 274 11.69 26.98 16.86
C PHE A 274 11.05 25.92 15.96
N PRO A 275 10.31 26.30 14.90
CA PRO A 275 9.79 25.34 13.93
C PRO A 275 10.95 24.46 13.47
N MET A 276 10.90 23.19 13.88
CA MET A 276 11.64 22.19 13.15
C MET A 276 10.81 22.00 11.89
N GLN A 277 11.31 22.42 10.73
CA GLN A 277 11.04 21.55 9.59
C GLN A 277 11.47 20.17 10.06
N ALA A 278 10.57 19.21 9.94
CA ALA A 278 10.98 17.83 9.90
C ALA A 278 12.05 17.72 8.80
N LEU A 279 13.33 17.85 9.20
CA LEU A 279 14.28 16.87 8.74
C LEU A 279 13.62 15.56 9.13
N ALA A 280 13.13 14.85 8.11
CA ALA A 280 13.04 13.41 8.17
C ALA A 280 14.39 12.92 8.73
N ALA A 281 14.43 12.77 10.05
CA ALA A 281 15.57 12.32 10.81
C ALA A 281 15.01 11.32 11.83
N SER A 282 14.84 10.11 11.29
CA SER A 282 14.98 8.84 12.00
C SER A 282 14.23 8.71 13.34
N LYS A 283 12.90 8.61 13.29
CA LYS A 283 12.33 7.32 13.71
C LYS A 283 12.65 6.36 12.58
N VAL A 284 13.14 5.15 12.84
CA VAL A 284 13.48 4.19 11.77
C VAL A 284 12.24 3.99 10.89
N GLY A 285 12.13 4.76 9.81
CA GLY A 285 10.87 5.04 9.12
C GLY A 285 11.20 5.35 7.68
N GLY A 286 10.68 4.54 6.76
CA GLY A 286 11.27 4.44 5.43
C GLY A 286 11.02 5.64 4.52
N GLU A 287 11.74 5.62 3.40
CA GLU A 287 11.97 6.77 2.53
C GLU A 287 11.07 6.69 1.30
N ILE A 288 10.05 7.55 1.25
CA ILE A 288 9.22 7.74 0.06
C ILE A 288 9.80 8.89 -0.78
N VAL A 289 10.13 8.62 -2.03
CA VAL A 289 10.70 9.58 -2.99
C VAL A 289 9.83 9.70 -4.23
N GLN A 290 9.93 10.81 -4.96
CA GLN A 290 9.36 10.90 -6.30
C GLN A 290 10.41 10.46 -7.32
N SER A 291 10.01 9.63 -8.27
CA SER A 291 10.83 9.26 -9.42
C SER A 291 9.96 9.11 -10.66
N THR A 292 10.59 8.98 -11.82
CA THR A 292 9.88 8.89 -13.10
C THR A 292 9.84 7.46 -13.62
N ILE A 293 8.73 7.12 -14.26
CA ILE A 293 8.56 5.90 -15.03
C ILE A 293 8.19 6.25 -16.47
N LYS A 294 8.44 5.31 -17.40
CA LYS A 294 7.86 5.38 -18.73
C LYS A 294 6.43 4.84 -18.71
N ILE A 295 5.53 5.59 -19.31
CA ILE A 295 4.17 5.16 -19.63
C ILE A 295 3.92 5.27 -21.14
N TYR A 296 2.85 4.65 -21.65
CA TYR A 296 2.50 4.85 -23.06
C TYR A 296 2.12 6.31 -23.35
N GLY A 297 2.91 6.97 -24.21
CA GLY A 297 2.70 8.36 -24.62
C GLY A 297 3.48 9.41 -23.81
N ASP A 298 4.18 9.00 -22.74
CA ASP A 298 5.03 9.88 -21.94
C ASP A 298 6.21 9.07 -21.35
N ASP A 299 7.44 9.48 -21.64
CA ASP A 299 8.65 8.79 -21.20
C ASP A 299 9.12 9.22 -19.79
N SER A 300 8.46 10.18 -19.15
CA SER A 300 8.89 10.76 -17.86
C SER A 300 7.72 11.13 -16.93
N TYR A 301 6.90 10.13 -16.59
CA TYR A 301 5.75 10.32 -15.69
C TYR A 301 6.15 10.13 -14.22
N SER A 302 5.92 11.15 -13.38
CA SER A 302 6.32 11.14 -11.95
C SER A 302 5.36 10.33 -11.08
N VAL A 303 5.90 9.41 -10.25
CA VAL A 303 5.15 8.58 -9.30
C VAL A 303 5.94 8.40 -7.99
N PRO A 304 5.27 8.07 -6.86
CA PRO A 304 5.96 7.74 -5.62
C PRO A 304 6.71 6.40 -5.74
N PHE A 305 7.89 6.36 -5.12
CA PHE A 305 8.75 5.21 -4.95
C PHE A 305 9.10 5.05 -3.47
N ARG A 306 9.35 3.82 -3.04
CA ARG A 306 9.75 3.48 -1.67
C ARG A 306 10.92 2.52 -1.64
N ARG A 307 11.67 2.48 -0.54
CA ARG A 307 12.80 1.55 -0.41
C ARG A 307 12.33 0.10 -0.42
N LEU A 308 13.03 -0.72 -1.20
CA LEU A 308 12.88 -2.18 -1.22
C LEU A 308 13.33 -2.82 0.10
N VAL A 309 12.94 -4.08 0.29
CA VAL A 309 13.52 -4.89 1.37
C VAL A 309 15.02 -5.10 1.06
N PRO A 310 15.92 -4.81 2.02
CA PRO A 310 17.34 -4.98 1.79
C PRO A 310 17.70 -6.44 1.46
N THR A 311 18.66 -6.64 0.58
CA THR A 311 19.11 -7.97 0.17
C THR A 311 19.78 -8.76 1.30
N ASP A 312 20.18 -8.11 2.40
CA ASP A 312 20.71 -8.76 3.60
C ASP A 312 19.63 -9.06 4.66
N ALA A 313 18.39 -8.62 4.45
CA ALA A 313 17.28 -8.93 5.35
C ALA A 313 16.94 -10.43 5.28
N ALA A 314 16.62 -11.03 6.43
CA ALA A 314 16.37 -12.47 6.52
C ALA A 314 15.23 -12.95 5.60
N ARG A 315 14.17 -12.15 5.44
CA ARG A 315 13.02 -12.44 4.57
C ARG A 315 13.35 -12.32 3.06
N SER A 316 14.43 -11.65 2.67
CA SER A 316 14.84 -11.54 1.25
C SER A 316 15.34 -12.87 0.67
N ARG A 317 15.87 -13.74 1.55
CA ARG A 317 16.53 -15.02 1.25
C ARG A 317 17.64 -14.94 0.21
N TYR A 318 18.24 -13.77 0.00
CA TYR A 318 19.26 -13.63 -1.03
C TYR A 318 20.51 -14.47 -0.71
N THR A 319 20.96 -15.28 -1.67
CA THR A 319 22.14 -16.12 -1.52
C THR A 319 23.44 -15.42 -1.92
N GLY A 320 23.38 -14.15 -2.33
CA GLY A 320 24.51 -13.33 -2.74
C GLY A 320 24.83 -13.40 -4.24
N PHE A 321 25.55 -12.39 -4.73
CA PHE A 321 25.99 -12.32 -6.13
C PHE A 321 27.21 -13.22 -6.36
N LYS A 322 27.08 -14.25 -7.21
CA LYS A 322 28.10 -15.30 -7.45
C LYS A 322 28.11 -15.77 -8.92
N PRO A 323 28.58 -14.93 -9.87
CA PRO A 323 28.76 -15.34 -11.26
C PRO A 323 29.58 -16.61 -11.38
N LYS A 324 28.97 -17.65 -11.91
CA LYS A 324 29.56 -19.00 -11.97
C LYS A 324 28.87 -19.83 -13.01
N THR A 325 29.64 -20.64 -13.73
CA THR A 325 29.12 -21.72 -14.58
C THR A 325 29.44 -23.05 -13.94
N THR A 326 28.44 -23.89 -13.70
CA THR A 326 28.58 -25.24 -13.16
C THR A 326 27.78 -26.26 -13.93
N VAL A 327 28.18 -27.53 -13.85
CA VAL A 327 27.33 -28.65 -14.24
C VAL A 327 26.72 -29.24 -12.99
N LEU A 328 25.41 -29.09 -12.83
CA LEU A 328 24.63 -29.81 -11.83
C LEU A 328 24.40 -31.22 -12.35
N LYS A 329 24.66 -32.23 -11.50
CA LYS A 329 24.70 -33.62 -11.94
C LYS A 329 23.36 -34.32 -11.87
N ALA A 330 23.05 -35.14 -12.87
CA ALA A 330 21.95 -36.08 -12.79
C ALA A 330 22.06 -36.92 -11.51
N GLY A 331 20.93 -37.22 -10.88
CA GLY A 331 20.91 -37.98 -9.63
C GLY A 331 21.13 -37.15 -8.35
N THR A 332 21.24 -35.82 -8.47
CA THR A 332 21.43 -34.93 -7.33
C THR A 332 20.17 -34.14 -6.99
N VAL A 333 20.08 -33.64 -5.75
CA VAL A 333 18.99 -32.81 -5.25
C VAL A 333 19.54 -31.50 -4.69
N ARG A 334 18.73 -30.43 -4.68
CA ARG A 334 19.08 -29.18 -3.98
C ARG A 334 18.70 -29.24 -2.49
N ARG A 335 17.71 -30.06 -2.13
CA ARG A 335 17.22 -30.27 -0.77
C ARG A 335 16.78 -31.74 -0.65
N GLU A 336 17.02 -32.35 0.50
CA GLU A 336 16.55 -33.72 0.75
C GLU A 336 15.03 -33.82 0.57
N GLY A 337 14.58 -34.82 -0.20
CA GLY A 337 13.17 -35.02 -0.57
C GLY A 337 12.65 -34.16 -1.72
N ALA A 338 13.45 -33.21 -2.25
CA ALA A 338 13.12 -32.47 -3.46
C ALA A 338 13.27 -33.34 -4.71
N LYS A 339 12.76 -32.85 -5.84
CA LYS A 339 12.88 -33.52 -7.14
C LYS A 339 14.35 -33.71 -7.51
N GLU A 340 14.72 -34.95 -7.78
CA GLU A 340 16.05 -35.32 -8.27
C GLU A 340 16.23 -34.81 -9.71
N LEU A 341 17.45 -34.36 -10.03
CA LEU A 341 17.77 -33.94 -11.39
C LEU A 341 17.79 -35.15 -12.33
N PRO A 342 16.92 -35.22 -13.35
CA PRO A 342 16.87 -36.36 -14.28
C PRO A 342 18.03 -36.35 -15.29
N CYS A 343 18.66 -35.20 -15.52
CA CYS A 343 19.77 -35.04 -16.44
C CYS A 343 20.85 -34.09 -15.88
N ASP A 344 22.03 -34.09 -16.52
CA ASP A 344 23.06 -33.09 -16.24
C ASP A 344 22.59 -31.72 -16.78
N ILE A 345 22.67 -30.68 -15.96
CA ILE A 345 22.23 -29.32 -16.29
C ILE A 345 23.44 -28.39 -16.24
N LEU A 346 23.70 -27.64 -17.31
CA LEU A 346 24.60 -26.51 -17.24
C LEU A 346 23.86 -25.33 -16.62
N PHE A 347 24.34 -24.88 -15.47
CA PHE A 347 23.83 -23.74 -14.73
C PHE A 347 24.80 -22.58 -14.84
N GLU A 348 24.39 -21.52 -15.52
CA GLU A 348 25.10 -20.24 -15.61
C GLU A 348 24.37 -19.24 -14.71
N ARG A 349 24.99 -18.92 -13.58
CA ARG A 349 24.44 -18.06 -12.55
C ARG A 349 24.89 -16.62 -12.74
N ASP A 350 24.02 -15.66 -12.45
CA ASP A 350 24.31 -14.22 -12.46
C ASP A 350 24.85 -13.72 -13.81
N VAL A 351 24.25 -14.19 -14.91
CA VAL A 351 24.58 -13.73 -16.27
C VAL A 351 24.08 -12.29 -16.46
N PRO A 352 24.95 -11.33 -16.82
CA PRO A 352 24.56 -9.95 -17.04
C PRO A 352 23.84 -9.78 -18.37
N VAL A 353 22.78 -8.96 -18.36
CA VAL A 353 22.02 -8.54 -19.55
C VAL A 353 21.89 -7.02 -19.52
N THR A 354 22.47 -6.35 -20.52
CA THR A 354 22.37 -4.90 -20.67
C THR A 354 21.10 -4.55 -21.44
N LEU A 355 20.22 -3.79 -20.81
CA LEU A 355 18.98 -3.28 -21.41
C LEU A 355 19.25 -2.07 -22.32
N ARG A 356 18.26 -1.65 -23.11
CA ARG A 356 18.40 -0.54 -24.08
C ARG A 356 18.81 0.80 -23.48
N ASP A 357 18.56 1.00 -22.20
CA ASP A 357 18.90 2.21 -21.44
C ASP A 357 20.24 2.09 -20.68
N GLY A 358 20.97 0.99 -20.89
CA GLY A 358 22.29 0.75 -20.29
C GLY A 358 22.25 0.08 -18.92
N ILE A 359 21.07 -0.11 -18.33
CA ILE A 359 20.90 -0.79 -17.05
C ILE A 359 21.23 -2.28 -17.20
N VAL A 360 22.01 -2.80 -16.26
CA VAL A 360 22.35 -4.22 -16.23
C VAL A 360 21.44 -4.96 -15.27
N ILE A 361 20.70 -5.93 -15.81
CA ILE A 361 19.96 -6.91 -15.02
C ILE A 361 20.69 -8.26 -15.04
N TYR A 362 20.39 -9.13 -14.09
CA TYR A 362 21.02 -10.45 -13.99
C TYR A 362 20.02 -11.58 -14.13
N THR A 363 20.41 -12.64 -14.82
CA THR A 363 19.60 -13.85 -14.98
C THR A 363 20.40 -15.09 -14.64
N ASP A 364 19.67 -16.10 -14.19
CA ASP A 364 20.16 -17.47 -14.11
C ASP A 364 19.69 -18.23 -15.35
N VAL A 365 20.59 -19.01 -15.96
CA VAL A 365 20.33 -19.81 -17.17
C VAL A 365 20.59 -21.28 -16.86
N PHE A 366 19.56 -22.10 -16.98
CA PHE A 366 19.63 -23.55 -16.87
C PHE A 366 19.42 -24.15 -18.24
N ARG A 367 20.36 -24.95 -18.74
CA ARG A 367 20.26 -25.52 -20.09
C ARG A 367 20.96 -26.87 -20.19
N PRO A 368 20.68 -27.67 -21.24
CA PRO A 368 21.41 -28.89 -21.48
C PRO A 368 22.92 -28.65 -21.61
N VAL A 369 23.73 -29.60 -21.14
CA VAL A 369 25.21 -29.55 -21.25
C VAL A 369 25.68 -29.71 -22.70
N ASN A 370 24.89 -30.38 -23.52
CA ASN A 370 25.21 -30.60 -24.93
C ASN A 370 25.11 -29.28 -25.73
N GLY A 371 25.94 -29.13 -26.77
CA GLY A 371 26.00 -27.91 -27.58
C GLY A 371 24.88 -27.75 -28.61
N SER A 372 23.74 -28.42 -28.43
CA SER A 372 22.61 -28.29 -29.37
C SER A 372 21.81 -27.04 -29.06
N ALA A 373 21.41 -26.31 -30.09
CA ALA A 373 20.56 -25.14 -29.93
C ALA A 373 19.16 -25.56 -29.44
N VAL A 374 18.68 -24.97 -28.35
CA VAL A 374 17.38 -25.28 -27.72
C VAL A 374 16.51 -24.03 -27.56
N PRO A 375 15.17 -24.15 -27.56
CA PRO A 375 14.29 -23.04 -27.19
C PRO A 375 14.43 -22.67 -25.71
N GLY A 376 14.20 -21.39 -25.39
CA GLY A 376 14.23 -20.87 -24.02
C GLY A 376 12.83 -20.65 -23.45
N ILE A 377 12.66 -20.83 -22.14
CA ILE A 377 11.44 -20.50 -21.39
C ILE A 377 11.79 -19.47 -20.32
N VAL A 378 11.15 -18.30 -20.37
CA VAL A 378 11.41 -17.18 -19.45
C VAL A 378 10.39 -17.16 -18.32
N ALA A 379 10.91 -17.01 -17.10
CA ALA A 379 10.17 -16.83 -15.86
C ALA A 379 10.35 -15.39 -15.33
N TRP A 380 9.61 -14.41 -15.87
CA TRP A 380 9.84 -12.99 -15.59
C TRP A 380 9.13 -12.51 -14.32
N SER A 381 9.89 -12.19 -13.27
CA SER A 381 9.34 -11.55 -12.05
C SER A 381 10.44 -10.91 -11.18
N PRO A 382 10.09 -10.02 -10.23
CA PRO A 382 11.02 -9.48 -9.24
C PRO A 382 11.22 -10.37 -8.00
N TYR A 383 10.70 -11.60 -7.99
CA TYR A 383 10.62 -12.44 -6.78
C TYR A 383 11.95 -13.06 -6.33
N GLY A 384 13.02 -12.86 -7.10
CA GLY A 384 14.27 -13.60 -6.96
C GLY A 384 14.36 -14.72 -7.99
N LYS A 385 15.55 -14.97 -8.50
CA LYS A 385 15.82 -16.01 -9.50
C LYS A 385 16.17 -17.39 -8.94
N GLU A 386 16.47 -17.43 -7.63
CA GLU A 386 16.56 -18.65 -6.82
C GLU A 386 15.47 -18.64 -5.74
N VAL A 387 15.79 -19.12 -4.53
CA VAL A 387 14.95 -18.90 -3.34
C VAL A 387 14.95 -17.41 -3.01
N GLY A 388 13.78 -16.78 -3.00
CA GLY A 388 13.64 -15.34 -2.80
C GLY A 388 12.60 -14.96 -1.76
N GLY A 389 12.11 -13.73 -1.87
CA GLY A 389 11.18 -13.10 -0.93
C GLY A 389 9.82 -13.80 -0.83
N GLN A 390 9.49 -14.64 -1.80
CA GLN A 390 8.32 -15.50 -1.83
C GLN A 390 8.75 -16.94 -2.15
N TRP A 391 8.17 -17.92 -1.47
CA TRP A 391 8.45 -19.34 -1.71
C TRP A 391 7.28 -20.23 -1.27
N LEU A 392 7.25 -21.49 -1.74
CA LEU A 392 6.17 -22.42 -1.38
C LEU A 392 6.16 -22.74 0.13
N ASP A 393 7.33 -22.80 0.80
CA ASP A 393 7.43 -23.03 2.26
C ASP A 393 6.82 -21.90 3.10
N ASP A 394 6.50 -20.74 2.51
CA ASP A 394 5.79 -19.66 3.22
C ASP A 394 4.32 -19.97 3.43
N LEU A 395 3.77 -20.87 2.64
CA LEU A 395 2.35 -21.18 2.61
C LEU A 395 2.08 -22.46 3.39
N GLU A 396 0.96 -22.48 4.11
CA GLU A 396 0.54 -23.67 4.85
C GLU A 396 0.49 -24.89 3.91
N GLY A 397 1.11 -26.00 4.34
CA GLY A 397 1.17 -27.22 3.55
C GLY A 397 1.86 -27.09 2.18
N ARG A 398 2.73 -26.09 1.98
CA ARG A 398 3.30 -25.73 0.67
C ARG A 398 2.23 -25.47 -0.38
N SER A 399 1.07 -25.01 0.05
CA SER A 399 -0.13 -24.82 -0.76
C SER A 399 -0.60 -26.07 -1.52
N GLY A 400 -0.22 -27.26 -1.06
CA GLY A 400 -0.52 -28.53 -1.73
C GLY A 400 0.51 -28.96 -2.78
N VAL A 401 1.60 -28.21 -2.99
CA VAL A 401 2.69 -28.63 -3.89
C VAL A 401 3.70 -29.49 -3.12
N PRO A 402 3.80 -30.81 -3.40
CA PRO A 402 4.76 -31.66 -2.73
C PRO A 402 6.19 -31.22 -3.03
N LEU A 403 7.07 -31.31 -2.03
CA LEU A 403 8.50 -31.01 -2.24
C LEU A 403 9.12 -31.87 -3.34
N SER A 404 8.66 -33.11 -3.52
CA SER A 404 9.13 -34.04 -4.55
C SER A 404 8.76 -33.64 -5.98
N GLU A 405 7.82 -32.71 -6.17
CA GLU A 405 7.41 -32.25 -7.50
C GLU A 405 8.25 -31.09 -8.03
N VAL A 406 9.07 -30.49 -7.18
CA VAL A 406 9.95 -29.36 -7.54
C VAL A 406 11.39 -29.58 -7.10
N SER A 407 12.35 -29.13 -7.90
CA SER A 407 13.79 -29.32 -7.65
C SER A 407 14.38 -28.32 -6.66
N GLU A 408 13.62 -27.28 -6.32
CA GLU A 408 14.03 -26.07 -5.61
C GLU A 408 15.03 -25.21 -6.41
N LEU A 409 15.23 -25.46 -7.70
CA LEU A 409 15.96 -24.57 -8.63
C LEU A 409 15.04 -23.60 -9.37
N GLN A 410 13.72 -23.84 -9.35
CA GLN A 410 12.73 -22.95 -9.93
C GLN A 410 12.75 -21.57 -9.27
N LYS A 411 12.39 -20.54 -10.02
CA LYS A 411 11.90 -19.30 -9.43
C LYS A 411 10.50 -19.57 -8.84
N PHE A 412 10.09 -18.87 -7.78
CA PHE A 412 8.73 -18.98 -7.27
C PHE A 412 7.74 -18.77 -8.43
N GLU A 413 6.72 -19.63 -8.54
CA GLU A 413 5.73 -19.65 -9.66
C GLU A 413 6.28 -19.97 -11.06
N GLY A 414 7.57 -20.30 -11.18
CA GLY A 414 8.25 -20.49 -12.45
C GLY A 414 8.37 -21.95 -12.90
N PRO A 415 8.68 -22.18 -14.18
CA PRO A 415 9.07 -23.50 -14.68
C PRO A 415 10.24 -24.11 -13.89
N ASP A 416 10.15 -25.39 -13.57
CA ASP A 416 11.22 -26.12 -12.88
C ASP A 416 12.35 -26.53 -13.85
N PRO A 417 13.59 -26.04 -13.65
CA PRO A 417 14.74 -26.44 -14.46
C PRO A 417 14.96 -27.95 -14.56
N ALA A 418 14.71 -28.71 -13.50
CA ALA A 418 14.93 -30.16 -13.52
C ALA A 418 14.06 -30.86 -14.57
N TYR A 419 12.81 -30.43 -14.72
CA TYR A 419 11.90 -30.99 -15.70
C TYR A 419 12.16 -30.43 -17.10
N TRP A 420 12.21 -29.10 -17.25
CA TRP A 420 12.23 -28.48 -18.56
C TRP A 420 13.56 -28.67 -19.31
N VAL A 421 14.68 -28.71 -18.60
CA VAL A 421 15.99 -29.00 -19.22
C VAL A 421 16.03 -30.43 -19.76
N ASP A 422 15.44 -31.38 -19.04
CA ASP A 422 15.31 -32.78 -19.49
C ASP A 422 14.44 -32.91 -20.75
N GLN A 423 13.43 -32.04 -20.87
CA GLN A 423 12.62 -31.96 -22.09
C GLN A 423 13.36 -31.27 -23.24
N GLY A 424 14.59 -30.78 -23.06
CA GLY A 424 15.37 -30.11 -24.10
C GLY A 424 15.00 -28.63 -24.29
N TYR A 425 14.76 -27.93 -23.19
CA TYR A 425 14.62 -26.47 -23.13
C TYR A 425 15.73 -25.83 -22.29
N ALA A 426 16.00 -24.56 -22.53
CA ALA A 426 16.65 -23.72 -21.53
C ALA A 426 15.58 -23.05 -20.65
N VAL A 427 15.83 -22.92 -19.35
CA VAL A 427 15.01 -22.13 -18.41
C VAL A 427 15.79 -20.89 -18.00
N LEU A 428 15.14 -19.75 -18.09
CA LEU A 428 15.71 -18.42 -17.84
C LEU A 428 14.96 -17.76 -16.68
N ASN A 429 15.67 -17.56 -15.57
CA ASN A 429 15.13 -16.90 -14.38
C ASN A 429 15.80 -15.52 -14.22
N PRO A 430 15.28 -14.45 -14.86
CA PRO A 430 15.79 -13.11 -14.64
C PRO A 430 15.34 -12.55 -13.30
N ASP A 431 16.24 -11.83 -12.63
CA ASP A 431 15.85 -10.79 -11.68
C ASP A 431 15.57 -9.51 -12.47
N ALA A 432 14.30 -9.09 -12.49
CA ALA A 432 13.89 -7.87 -13.18
C ALA A 432 14.65 -6.63 -12.68
N ARG A 433 14.56 -5.51 -13.41
CA ARG A 433 15.15 -4.22 -13.01
C ARG A 433 14.89 -3.90 -11.53
N GLY A 434 15.94 -3.53 -10.82
CA GLY A 434 15.93 -3.20 -9.39
C GLY A 434 15.73 -4.37 -8.43
N ALA A 435 15.48 -5.59 -8.91
CA ALA A 435 15.36 -6.78 -8.07
C ALA A 435 16.76 -7.32 -7.72
N TYR A 436 16.99 -7.56 -6.43
CA TYR A 436 18.23 -8.11 -5.90
C TYR A 436 19.47 -7.36 -6.41
N ALA A 437 20.36 -8.01 -7.16
CA ALA A 437 21.57 -7.39 -7.71
C ALA A 437 21.34 -6.61 -9.02
N SER A 438 20.15 -6.72 -9.63
CA SER A 438 19.84 -5.98 -10.86
C SER A 438 19.77 -4.48 -10.60
N GLU A 439 20.38 -3.71 -11.49
CA GLU A 439 20.48 -2.26 -11.35
C GLU A 439 19.11 -1.55 -11.57
N GLY A 440 19.07 -0.26 -11.22
CA GLY A 440 17.90 0.61 -11.42
C GLY A 440 16.85 0.52 -10.31
N ASN A 441 15.74 1.24 -10.52
CA ASN A 441 14.57 1.18 -9.65
C ASN A 441 13.53 0.21 -10.21
N MET A 442 12.91 -0.57 -9.33
CA MET A 442 11.88 -1.52 -9.70
C MET A 442 10.57 -0.80 -10.03
N THR A 443 9.96 -1.15 -11.17
CA THR A 443 8.66 -0.61 -11.57
C THR A 443 7.58 -1.68 -11.43
N SER A 444 6.33 -1.25 -11.27
CA SER A 444 5.18 -2.13 -11.43
C SER A 444 5.01 -2.53 -12.91
N TRP A 445 4.03 -3.40 -13.19
CA TRP A 445 3.64 -3.71 -14.56
C TRP A 445 3.33 -2.44 -15.37
N GLY A 446 3.53 -2.46 -16.68
CA GLY A 446 3.36 -1.28 -17.54
C GLY A 446 4.43 -1.22 -18.63
N ARG A 447 4.51 -0.09 -19.34
CA ARG A 447 5.42 0.07 -20.48
C ARG A 447 6.88 -0.22 -20.15
N GLN A 448 7.40 0.30 -19.02
CA GLN A 448 8.81 0.10 -18.66
C GLN A 448 9.16 -1.40 -18.54
N LEU A 449 8.35 -2.16 -17.80
CA LEU A 449 8.53 -3.60 -17.67
C LEU A 449 8.40 -4.32 -19.02
N ALA A 450 7.47 -3.87 -19.87
CA ALA A 450 7.26 -4.45 -21.18
C ALA A 450 8.49 -4.27 -22.11
N GLU A 451 9.10 -3.08 -22.10
CA GLU A 451 10.33 -2.78 -22.85
C GLU A 451 11.53 -3.57 -22.31
N ASP A 452 11.68 -3.70 -20.98
CA ASP A 452 12.75 -4.49 -20.37
C ASP A 452 12.63 -5.98 -20.74
N GLY A 453 11.41 -6.53 -20.72
CA GLY A 453 11.15 -7.91 -21.13
C GLY A 453 11.35 -8.13 -22.62
N TYR A 454 11.05 -7.14 -23.48
CA TYR A 454 11.40 -7.17 -24.90
C TYR A 454 12.92 -7.34 -25.07
N ASP A 455 13.72 -6.48 -24.42
CA ASP A 455 15.18 -6.51 -24.54
C ASP A 455 15.76 -7.84 -24.07
N PHE A 456 15.21 -8.38 -22.98
CA PHE A 456 15.62 -9.68 -22.46
C PHE A 456 15.31 -10.83 -23.43
N ILE A 457 14.14 -10.84 -24.06
CA ILE A 457 13.77 -11.88 -25.03
C ILE A 457 14.70 -11.86 -26.24
N GLU A 458 15.01 -10.67 -26.75
CA GLU A 458 15.92 -10.52 -27.90
C GLU A 458 17.38 -10.86 -27.53
N TRP A 459 17.80 -10.56 -26.30
CA TRP A 459 19.09 -11.04 -25.80
C TRP A 459 19.11 -12.57 -25.68
N ALA A 460 18.05 -13.18 -25.14
CA ALA A 460 17.96 -14.62 -24.94
C ALA A 460 17.92 -15.39 -26.27
N SER A 461 17.24 -14.84 -27.29
CA SER A 461 17.18 -15.44 -28.62
C SER A 461 18.52 -15.42 -29.34
N ALA A 462 19.37 -14.43 -29.05
CA ALA A 462 20.69 -14.25 -29.66
C ALA A 462 21.81 -15.09 -29.04
N GLN A 463 21.56 -15.81 -27.94
CA GLN A 463 22.59 -16.60 -27.28
C GLN A 463 23.03 -17.81 -28.13
N PRO A 464 24.32 -18.22 -28.11
CA PRO A 464 24.82 -19.31 -28.96
C PRO A 464 24.14 -20.66 -28.74
N TRP A 465 23.59 -20.90 -27.55
CA TRP A 465 22.83 -22.11 -27.20
C TRP A 465 21.35 -22.03 -27.58
N SER A 466 20.86 -20.87 -28.02
CA SER A 466 19.45 -20.63 -28.31
C SER A 466 19.08 -21.06 -29.72
N SER A 467 17.92 -21.66 -29.87
CA SER A 467 17.30 -21.92 -31.18
C SER A 467 16.69 -20.67 -31.82
N GLY A 468 16.75 -19.53 -31.13
CA GLY A 468 16.07 -18.29 -31.52
C GLY A 468 14.59 -18.24 -31.15
N LYS A 469 14.02 -19.32 -30.59
CA LYS A 469 12.62 -19.37 -30.16
C LYS A 469 12.51 -19.29 -28.64
N ILE A 470 11.79 -18.26 -28.17
CA ILE A 470 11.56 -18.01 -26.76
C ILE A 470 10.08 -18.16 -26.44
N GLY A 471 9.77 -18.85 -25.35
CA GLY A 471 8.46 -18.86 -24.73
C GLY A 471 8.49 -18.23 -23.34
N MET A 472 7.33 -17.89 -22.81
CA MET A 472 7.18 -17.45 -21.42
C MET A 472 6.16 -18.34 -20.70
N SER A 473 6.42 -18.62 -19.43
CA SER A 473 5.56 -19.43 -18.58
C SER A 473 5.67 -18.98 -17.12
N GLY A 474 4.58 -19.15 -16.39
CA GLY A 474 4.54 -18.95 -14.95
C GLY A 474 3.20 -18.43 -14.47
N ASN A 475 3.06 -18.38 -13.15
CA ASN A 475 1.85 -17.98 -12.46
C ASN A 475 1.89 -16.52 -11.96
N SER A 476 0.75 -15.93 -11.58
CA SER A 476 0.60 -14.60 -10.97
C SER A 476 1.43 -13.50 -11.66
N TYR A 477 2.46 -12.93 -11.02
CA TYR A 477 3.26 -11.85 -11.63
C TYR A 477 3.95 -12.31 -12.92
N LEU A 478 4.39 -13.57 -12.99
CA LEU A 478 4.98 -14.14 -14.20
C LEU A 478 3.94 -14.25 -15.32
N ALA A 479 2.67 -14.49 -15.00
CA ALA A 479 1.58 -14.48 -15.96
C ALA A 479 1.21 -13.06 -16.41
N VAL A 480 1.07 -12.12 -15.47
CA VAL A 480 0.76 -10.72 -15.79
C VAL A 480 1.82 -10.12 -16.72
N SER A 481 3.10 -10.39 -16.44
CA SER A 481 4.22 -9.89 -17.25
C SER A 481 4.15 -10.35 -18.70
N GLN A 482 3.63 -11.56 -18.98
CA GLN A 482 3.47 -12.07 -20.35
C GLN A 482 2.54 -11.19 -21.18
N TRP A 483 1.46 -10.65 -20.58
CA TRP A 483 0.53 -9.80 -21.30
C TRP A 483 1.16 -8.49 -21.77
N PHE A 484 1.96 -7.86 -20.91
CA PHE A 484 2.63 -6.62 -21.23
C PHE A 484 3.77 -6.84 -22.24
N ILE A 485 4.62 -7.83 -22.00
CA ILE A 485 5.78 -8.10 -22.85
C ILE A 485 5.35 -8.57 -24.23
N ALA A 486 4.37 -9.48 -24.34
CA ALA A 486 3.88 -9.94 -25.63
C ALA A 486 3.21 -8.83 -26.46
N ALA A 487 2.66 -7.79 -25.81
CA ALA A 487 2.07 -6.65 -26.50
C ALA A 487 3.10 -5.71 -27.16
N GLU A 488 4.39 -5.82 -26.82
CA GLU A 488 5.49 -5.12 -27.51
C GLU A 488 6.02 -5.86 -28.74
N HIS A 489 5.46 -7.03 -29.06
CA HIS A 489 5.85 -7.87 -30.19
C HIS A 489 7.35 -8.17 -30.30
N PRO A 490 8.02 -8.71 -29.25
CA PRO A 490 9.39 -9.21 -29.41
C PRO A 490 9.44 -10.25 -30.54
N PRO A 491 10.21 -10.05 -31.61
CA PRO A 491 10.21 -10.94 -32.78
C PRO A 491 10.45 -12.41 -32.47
N HIS A 492 11.22 -12.70 -31.41
CA HIS A 492 11.59 -14.06 -31.03
C HIS A 492 10.68 -14.68 -29.95
N LEU A 493 9.72 -13.91 -29.41
CA LEU A 493 8.68 -14.46 -28.52
C LEU A 493 7.67 -15.24 -29.36
N THR A 494 7.77 -16.57 -29.30
CA THR A 494 7.04 -17.48 -30.19
C THR A 494 5.73 -17.99 -29.57
N ALA A 495 5.64 -18.09 -28.24
CA ALA A 495 4.44 -18.53 -27.54
C ALA A 495 4.42 -18.04 -26.07
N ILE A 496 3.22 -17.87 -25.50
CA ILE A 496 3.03 -17.55 -24.08
C ILE A 496 2.13 -18.58 -23.39
N ALA A 497 2.39 -18.88 -22.13
CA ALA A 497 1.57 -19.73 -21.27
C ALA A 497 1.31 -19.05 -19.91
N PRO A 498 0.41 -18.06 -19.87
CA PRO A 498 0.05 -17.37 -18.63
C PRO A 498 -0.92 -18.22 -17.80
N TRP A 499 -0.44 -18.63 -16.63
CA TRP A 499 -1.24 -19.27 -15.58
C TRP A 499 -1.76 -18.19 -14.63
N GLU A 500 -3.06 -17.95 -14.59
CA GLU A 500 -3.71 -17.01 -13.67
C GLU A 500 -3.03 -15.62 -13.55
N GLY A 501 -3.28 -14.72 -14.50
CA GLY A 501 -2.74 -13.35 -14.50
C GLY A 501 -3.81 -12.29 -14.74
N LEU A 502 -3.91 -11.32 -13.82
CA LEU A 502 -4.76 -10.13 -13.99
C LEU A 502 -4.34 -9.28 -15.21
N THR A 503 -5.21 -8.38 -15.67
CA THR A 503 -4.94 -7.58 -16.89
C THR A 503 -5.19 -6.08 -16.74
N ASP A 504 -5.98 -5.68 -15.74
CA ASP A 504 -6.27 -4.29 -15.42
C ASP A 504 -6.02 -4.09 -13.93
N VAL A 505 -4.83 -3.61 -13.56
CA VAL A 505 -4.41 -3.49 -12.16
C VAL A 505 -5.40 -2.66 -11.34
N TYR A 506 -5.97 -1.60 -11.94
CA TYR A 506 -6.95 -0.76 -11.26
C TYR A 506 -8.23 -1.54 -10.94
N ARG A 507 -8.83 -2.21 -11.93
CA ARG A 507 -10.14 -2.87 -11.76
C ARG A 507 -10.05 -4.24 -11.10
N ASP A 508 -8.92 -4.93 -11.22
CA ASP A 508 -8.76 -6.30 -10.73
C ASP A 508 -8.32 -6.32 -9.25
N THR A 509 -7.34 -5.48 -8.85
CA THR A 509 -6.75 -5.58 -7.50
C THR A 509 -6.60 -4.25 -6.75
N SER A 510 -6.22 -3.16 -7.39
CA SER A 510 -5.92 -1.89 -6.69
C SER A 510 -7.18 -1.16 -6.22
N ASN A 511 -8.16 -1.00 -7.11
CA ASN A 511 -9.39 -0.26 -6.85
C ASN A 511 -10.63 -0.98 -7.45
N PRO A 512 -10.93 -2.25 -7.07
CA PRO A 512 -12.07 -2.96 -7.63
C PRO A 512 -13.37 -2.17 -7.46
N GLY A 513 -14.02 -1.84 -8.58
CA GLY A 513 -15.23 -1.02 -8.57
C GLY A 513 -15.03 0.43 -8.11
N GLY A 514 -13.80 0.94 -8.05
CA GLY A 514 -13.46 2.26 -7.54
C GLY A 514 -13.19 2.32 -6.02
N VAL A 515 -13.27 1.20 -5.31
CA VAL A 515 -12.98 1.11 -3.86
C VAL A 515 -11.50 0.73 -3.68
N PRO A 516 -10.65 1.57 -3.06
CA PRO A 516 -9.25 1.23 -2.82
C PRO A 516 -9.09 -0.05 -1.98
N ALA A 517 -8.16 -0.92 -2.38
CA ALA A 517 -7.86 -2.19 -1.72
C ALA A 517 -6.34 -2.37 -1.52
N PRO A 518 -5.69 -1.52 -0.68
CA PRO A 518 -4.23 -1.47 -0.58
C PRO A 518 -3.60 -2.73 0.05
N GLY A 519 -4.34 -3.51 0.84
CA GLY A 519 -3.78 -4.60 1.64
C GLY A 519 -3.00 -5.66 0.84
N PHE A 520 -3.54 -6.14 -0.27
CA PHE A 520 -2.84 -7.14 -1.10
C PHE A 520 -1.60 -6.56 -1.77
N GLY A 521 -1.71 -5.36 -2.35
CA GLY A 521 -0.57 -4.67 -2.96
C GLY A 521 0.56 -4.38 -1.96
N GLU A 522 0.20 -3.99 -0.73
CA GLU A 522 1.16 -3.81 0.36
C GLU A 522 1.84 -5.11 0.76
N ALA A 523 1.07 -6.18 0.98
CA ALA A 523 1.61 -7.49 1.33
C ALA A 523 2.66 -7.95 0.30
N ILE A 524 2.37 -7.83 -0.99
CA ILE A 524 3.28 -8.23 -2.06
C ILE A 524 4.51 -7.32 -2.15
N LEU A 525 4.34 -5.99 -2.13
CA LEU A 525 5.46 -5.05 -2.25
C LEU A 525 6.49 -5.20 -1.12
N THR A 526 6.06 -5.61 0.09
CA THR A 526 6.98 -5.88 1.22
C THR A 526 7.76 -7.19 1.10
N THR A 527 7.62 -7.91 -0.02
CA THR A 527 8.44 -9.09 -0.35
C THR A 527 9.53 -8.79 -1.36
N PHE A 528 9.43 -7.66 -2.07
CA PHE A 528 10.38 -7.31 -3.12
C PHE A 528 11.68 -6.82 -2.50
N SER A 529 12.78 -7.41 -2.96
CA SER A 529 14.10 -7.17 -2.39
C SER A 529 15.04 -6.54 -3.41
N GLY A 530 15.93 -5.67 -2.94
CA GLY A 530 16.90 -4.95 -3.76
C GLY A 530 17.50 -3.78 -2.99
N ASP A 531 18.52 -3.15 -3.56
CA ASP A 531 19.28 -2.10 -2.87
C ASP A 531 18.73 -0.68 -3.13
N ASN A 532 17.79 -0.53 -4.08
CA ASN A 532 17.23 0.74 -4.52
C ASN A 532 15.74 0.89 -4.11
N PHE A 533 14.93 1.48 -5.00
CA PHE A 533 13.53 1.79 -4.75
C PHE A 533 12.60 0.98 -5.65
N VAL A 534 11.35 0.86 -5.23
CA VAL A 534 10.23 0.29 -5.99
C VAL A 534 9.08 1.28 -6.09
N GLU A 535 8.43 1.31 -7.25
CA GLU A 535 7.20 2.05 -7.48
C GLU A 535 6.14 1.70 -6.42
N ASP A 536 5.62 2.71 -5.70
CA ASP A 536 4.64 2.52 -4.64
C ASP A 536 3.21 2.50 -5.20
N ALA A 537 2.88 1.40 -5.89
CA ALA A 537 1.58 1.21 -6.54
C ALA A 537 0.42 1.16 -5.53
N ALA A 538 0.64 0.65 -4.31
CA ALA A 538 -0.37 0.63 -3.27
C ALA A 538 -0.77 2.06 -2.84
N ARG A 539 0.23 2.93 -2.62
CA ARG A 539 0.00 4.35 -2.33
C ARG A 539 -0.65 5.08 -3.50
N THR A 540 -0.26 4.73 -4.72
CA THR A 540 -0.86 5.31 -5.93
C THR A 540 -2.35 4.93 -6.04
N GLY A 541 -2.72 3.69 -5.70
CA GLY A 541 -4.10 3.21 -5.55
C GLY A 541 -4.98 4.04 -4.63
N VAL A 542 -4.41 4.49 -3.51
CA VAL A 542 -5.11 5.33 -2.51
C VAL A 542 -5.18 6.78 -2.95
N ASN A 543 -4.06 7.35 -3.42
CA ASN A 543 -3.93 8.78 -3.70
C ASN A 543 -4.56 9.21 -5.04
N PHE A 544 -4.67 8.28 -6.00
CA PHE A 544 -5.21 8.56 -7.32
C PHE A 544 -6.40 7.63 -7.61
N PRO A 545 -7.56 7.88 -6.98
CA PRO A 545 -8.69 6.96 -7.01
C PRO A 545 -9.44 6.93 -8.37
N LEU A 546 -9.11 7.81 -9.32
CA LEU A 546 -9.72 7.84 -10.66
C LEU A 546 -8.71 7.41 -11.74
N ILE A 547 -9.21 6.81 -12.82
CA ILE A 547 -8.40 6.41 -13.98
C ILE A 547 -7.74 7.65 -14.58
N ASN A 548 -6.41 7.60 -14.68
CA ASN A 548 -5.53 8.64 -15.19
C ASN A 548 -4.49 8.01 -16.16
N PRO A 549 -3.54 8.76 -16.74
CA PRO A 549 -2.52 8.19 -17.62
C PRO A 549 -1.70 7.06 -16.98
N TYR A 550 -1.40 7.17 -15.69
CA TYR A 550 -0.75 6.09 -14.94
C TYR A 550 -1.57 4.80 -14.97
N TRP A 551 -2.85 4.84 -14.57
CA TRP A 551 -3.67 3.63 -14.56
C TRP A 551 -3.89 3.04 -15.96
N LYS A 552 -3.93 3.88 -17.00
CA LYS A 552 -4.00 3.41 -18.40
C LYS A 552 -2.74 2.63 -18.81
N ASP A 553 -1.57 2.99 -18.29
CA ASP A 553 -0.34 2.23 -18.48
C ASP A 553 -0.38 0.85 -17.79
N LYS A 554 -1.14 0.75 -16.69
CA LYS A 554 -1.31 -0.50 -15.92
C LYS A 554 -2.41 -1.42 -16.48
N ILE A 555 -2.91 -1.14 -17.69
CA ILE A 555 -3.86 -1.99 -18.43
C ILE A 555 -3.11 -2.68 -19.56
N ALA A 556 -3.13 -4.01 -19.58
CA ALA A 556 -2.51 -4.79 -20.64
C ALA A 556 -3.21 -4.52 -21.99
N ARG A 557 -2.42 -4.29 -23.04
CA ARG A 557 -2.90 -4.06 -24.42
C ARG A 557 -3.13 -5.39 -25.14
N LEU A 558 -4.07 -6.16 -24.62
CA LEU A 558 -4.31 -7.57 -24.97
C LEU A 558 -4.57 -7.77 -26.47
N GLU A 559 -5.28 -6.84 -27.11
CA GLU A 559 -5.59 -6.87 -28.53
C GLU A 559 -4.36 -6.87 -29.43
N LYS A 560 -3.20 -6.44 -28.93
CA LYS A 560 -1.94 -6.52 -29.66
C LYS A 560 -1.42 -7.96 -29.74
N ILE A 561 -1.76 -8.83 -28.81
CA ILE A 561 -1.14 -10.16 -28.70
C ILE A 561 -1.70 -11.08 -29.79
N THR A 562 -0.83 -11.51 -30.72
CA THR A 562 -1.19 -12.34 -31.90
C THR A 562 -0.56 -13.74 -31.89
N ILE A 563 0.45 -13.95 -31.04
CA ILE A 563 1.20 -15.22 -30.92
C ILE A 563 0.37 -16.32 -30.23
N PRO A 564 0.72 -17.61 -30.41
CA PRO A 564 0.12 -18.71 -29.68
C PRO A 564 0.06 -18.49 -28.16
N ALA A 565 -1.08 -18.81 -27.55
CA ALA A 565 -1.31 -18.65 -26.11
C ALA A 565 -2.03 -19.86 -25.50
N TYR A 566 -1.48 -20.43 -24.43
CA TYR A 566 -2.18 -21.40 -23.58
C TYR A 566 -2.49 -20.77 -22.22
N ILE A 567 -3.76 -20.42 -22.01
CA ILE A 567 -4.22 -19.61 -20.88
C ILE A 567 -4.89 -20.52 -19.86
N VAL A 568 -4.50 -20.41 -18.60
CA VAL A 568 -5.10 -21.18 -17.50
C VAL A 568 -5.66 -20.25 -16.44
N ALA A 569 -6.88 -20.51 -15.99
CA ALA A 569 -7.57 -19.74 -14.95
C ALA A 569 -8.13 -20.68 -13.86
N SER A 570 -8.47 -20.14 -12.70
CA SER A 570 -9.37 -20.77 -11.74
C SER A 570 -10.59 -19.87 -11.49
N TYR A 571 -11.60 -20.37 -10.78
CA TYR A 571 -12.67 -19.52 -10.22
C TYR A 571 -12.41 -19.10 -8.78
N THR A 572 -11.41 -19.69 -8.14
CA THR A 572 -11.09 -19.53 -6.73
C THR A 572 -10.05 -18.45 -6.50
N ASN A 573 -9.33 -18.01 -7.54
CA ASN A 573 -8.36 -16.93 -7.43
C ASN A 573 -9.01 -15.55 -7.48
N VAL A 574 -9.11 -14.92 -6.30
CA VAL A 574 -9.76 -13.62 -6.12
C VAL A 574 -9.00 -12.44 -6.75
N ALA A 575 -7.75 -12.62 -7.18
CA ALA A 575 -6.95 -11.58 -7.80
C ALA A 575 -6.91 -11.68 -9.34
N HIS A 576 -6.90 -12.89 -9.90
CA HIS A 576 -6.53 -13.11 -11.30
C HIS A 576 -7.65 -13.61 -12.21
N THR A 577 -8.72 -14.21 -11.64
CA THR A 577 -9.80 -14.87 -12.39
C THR A 577 -10.36 -13.98 -13.50
N ARG A 578 -10.80 -12.76 -13.17
CA ARG A 578 -11.42 -11.83 -14.12
C ARG A 578 -10.47 -11.49 -15.27
N GLY A 579 -9.26 -11.03 -14.95
CA GLY A 579 -8.28 -10.59 -15.94
C GLY A 579 -7.85 -11.72 -16.88
N THR A 580 -7.63 -12.92 -16.34
CA THR A 580 -7.22 -14.09 -17.15
C THR A 580 -8.27 -14.48 -18.18
N LEU A 581 -9.54 -14.52 -17.77
CA LEU A 581 -10.66 -14.83 -18.64
C LEU A 581 -10.93 -13.70 -19.66
N ASP A 582 -10.68 -12.45 -19.28
CA ASP A 582 -10.69 -11.31 -20.18
C ASP A 582 -9.56 -11.37 -21.22
N ALA A 583 -8.36 -11.84 -20.85
CA ALA A 583 -7.26 -12.06 -21.78
C ALA A 583 -7.64 -13.04 -22.87
N PHE A 584 -8.20 -14.21 -22.51
CA PHE A 584 -8.66 -15.17 -23.51
C PHE A 584 -9.66 -14.56 -24.49
N ARG A 585 -10.59 -13.72 -24.02
CA ARG A 585 -11.55 -13.02 -24.89
C ARG A 585 -10.88 -12.01 -25.82
N LYS A 586 -9.95 -11.20 -25.28
CA LYS A 586 -9.47 -9.96 -25.92
C LYS A 586 -8.22 -10.13 -26.77
N ILE A 587 -7.38 -11.15 -26.55
CA ILE A 587 -6.20 -11.33 -27.40
C ILE A 587 -6.60 -11.63 -28.85
N SER A 588 -5.84 -11.07 -29.79
CA SER A 588 -6.04 -11.22 -31.23
C SER A 588 -5.54 -12.56 -31.78
N SER A 589 -4.78 -13.32 -30.99
CA SER A 589 -4.29 -14.65 -31.35
C SER A 589 -5.42 -15.57 -31.80
N LYS A 590 -5.20 -16.22 -32.95
CA LYS A 590 -6.07 -17.28 -33.46
C LYS A 590 -5.70 -18.65 -32.89
N GLN A 591 -4.50 -18.76 -32.32
CA GLN A 591 -3.96 -19.97 -31.73
C GLN A 591 -4.00 -19.81 -30.20
N LYS A 592 -5.22 -19.78 -29.65
CA LYS A 592 -5.44 -19.69 -28.21
C LYS A 592 -6.20 -20.88 -27.66
N TRP A 593 -5.89 -21.25 -26.43
CA TRP A 593 -6.54 -22.29 -25.63
C TRP A 593 -6.80 -21.79 -24.22
N LEU A 594 -7.93 -22.20 -23.64
CA LEU A 594 -8.31 -21.93 -22.26
C LEU A 594 -8.51 -23.24 -21.49
N ARG A 595 -7.94 -23.34 -20.29
CA ARG A 595 -8.35 -24.32 -19.28
C ARG A 595 -8.75 -23.57 -18.01
N VAL A 596 -9.90 -23.91 -17.43
CA VAL A 596 -10.31 -23.40 -16.10
C VAL A 596 -10.36 -24.56 -15.13
N HIS A 597 -9.54 -24.54 -14.07
CA HIS A 597 -9.45 -25.64 -13.09
C HIS A 597 -10.24 -25.34 -11.80
N ASN A 598 -10.39 -26.36 -10.95
CA ASN A 598 -11.09 -26.31 -9.66
C ASN A 598 -10.16 -26.44 -8.44
N THR A 599 -8.85 -26.52 -8.67
CA THR A 599 -7.82 -26.57 -7.64
C THR A 599 -7.28 -25.17 -7.35
N TYR A 600 -6.17 -25.10 -6.63
CA TYR A 600 -5.46 -23.84 -6.40
C TYR A 600 -4.32 -23.65 -7.41
N GLU A 601 -3.91 -22.40 -7.59
CA GLU A 601 -3.05 -21.96 -8.70
C GLU A 601 -1.69 -22.68 -8.76
N TRP A 602 -1.06 -22.89 -7.60
CA TRP A 602 0.28 -23.50 -7.53
C TRP A 602 0.26 -25.02 -7.72
N PRO A 603 -0.60 -25.82 -7.03
CA PRO A 603 -0.75 -27.24 -7.33
C PRO A 603 -1.05 -27.52 -8.80
N ASP A 604 -1.97 -26.75 -9.39
CA ASP A 604 -2.34 -26.93 -10.79
C ASP A 604 -1.15 -26.77 -11.75
N TYR A 605 -0.30 -25.77 -11.52
CA TYR A 605 0.85 -25.49 -12.37
C TYR A 605 1.92 -26.60 -12.33
N TYR A 606 2.10 -27.27 -11.18
CA TYR A 606 3.12 -28.31 -11.00
C TYR A 606 2.58 -29.74 -11.13
N GLU A 607 1.27 -29.94 -11.26
CA GLU A 607 0.67 -31.26 -11.46
C GLU A 607 1.22 -31.91 -12.75
N PRO A 608 1.79 -33.13 -12.70
CA PRO A 608 2.42 -33.77 -13.84
C PRO A 608 1.57 -33.83 -15.12
N GLU A 609 0.26 -34.04 -15.00
CA GLU A 609 -0.66 -34.04 -16.14
C GLU A 609 -0.73 -32.67 -16.84
N HIS A 610 -0.81 -31.58 -16.06
CA HIS A 610 -0.89 -30.23 -16.61
C HIS A 610 0.45 -29.73 -17.15
N VAL A 611 1.55 -30.13 -16.51
CA VAL A 611 2.90 -29.91 -17.03
C VAL A 611 3.08 -30.65 -18.36
N ALA A 612 2.55 -31.87 -18.52
CA ALA A 612 2.59 -32.59 -19.79
C ALA A 612 1.79 -31.88 -20.90
N ASP A 613 0.62 -31.31 -20.58
CA ASP A 613 -0.16 -30.47 -21.50
C ASP A 613 0.64 -29.23 -21.94
N LEU A 614 1.29 -28.54 -20.99
CA LEU A 614 2.14 -27.39 -21.28
C LEU A 614 3.36 -27.78 -22.14
N THR A 615 3.99 -28.92 -21.86
CA THR A 615 5.09 -29.47 -22.67
C THR A 615 4.63 -29.72 -24.10
N LYS A 616 3.44 -30.31 -24.29
CA LYS A 616 2.87 -30.56 -25.61
C LYS A 616 2.66 -29.25 -26.39
N PHE A 617 2.12 -28.22 -25.72
CA PHE A 617 1.98 -26.88 -26.31
C PHE A 617 3.34 -26.28 -26.73
N PHE A 618 4.33 -26.26 -25.84
CA PHE A 618 5.63 -25.69 -26.17
C PHE A 618 6.41 -26.52 -27.18
N ASP A 619 6.29 -27.84 -27.19
CA ASP A 619 6.91 -28.69 -28.21
C ASP A 619 6.36 -28.34 -29.60
N ARG A 620 5.06 -28.06 -29.68
CA ARG A 620 4.41 -27.67 -30.93
C ARG A 620 4.95 -26.35 -31.46
N TYR A 621 4.97 -25.30 -30.63
CA TYR A 621 5.26 -23.94 -31.08
C TYR A 621 6.75 -23.58 -31.02
N LEU A 622 7.46 -24.02 -29.98
CA LEU A 622 8.87 -23.71 -29.78
C LEU A 622 9.79 -24.73 -30.47
N LYS A 623 9.41 -26.00 -30.62
CA LYS A 623 10.22 -26.99 -31.36
C LYS A 623 9.68 -27.33 -32.74
N GLY A 624 8.45 -26.92 -33.06
CA GLY A 624 7.83 -27.24 -34.35
C GLY A 624 7.43 -28.71 -34.47
N LYS A 625 7.32 -29.47 -33.37
CA LYS A 625 6.89 -30.86 -33.41
C LYS A 625 5.44 -30.95 -33.87
N ASP A 626 5.14 -31.88 -34.76
CA ASP A 626 3.77 -32.26 -35.08
C ASP A 626 3.31 -33.30 -34.04
N ASN A 627 2.52 -32.86 -33.06
CA ASN A 627 2.15 -33.66 -31.89
C ASN A 627 0.65 -33.59 -31.58
N ASP A 628 -0.18 -33.18 -32.55
CA ASP A 628 -1.63 -33.04 -32.41
C ASP A 628 -2.08 -32.08 -31.29
N TRP A 629 -1.27 -31.10 -30.90
CA TRP A 629 -1.72 -30.07 -29.94
C TRP A 629 -2.96 -29.33 -30.44
N GLU A 630 -3.07 -29.07 -31.74
CA GLU A 630 -4.23 -28.39 -32.32
C GLU A 630 -5.54 -29.16 -32.18
N ALA A 631 -5.49 -30.46 -31.88
CA ALA A 631 -6.67 -31.27 -31.56
C ALA A 631 -7.19 -31.05 -30.13
N THR A 632 -6.38 -30.45 -29.24
CA THR A 632 -6.81 -30.08 -27.89
C THR A 632 -7.99 -29.10 -27.97
N PRO A 633 -9.10 -29.34 -27.25
CA PRO A 633 -10.25 -28.43 -27.26
C PRO A 633 -9.86 -27.00 -26.89
N ARG A 634 -10.41 -26.02 -27.61
CA ARG A 634 -10.07 -24.60 -27.46
C ARG A 634 -10.43 -24.03 -26.09
N ALA A 635 -11.46 -24.56 -25.45
CA ALA A 635 -11.85 -24.18 -24.10
C ALA A 635 -12.33 -25.41 -23.32
N ARG A 636 -11.73 -25.61 -22.15
CA ARG A 636 -12.09 -26.61 -21.14
C ARG A 636 -12.35 -25.87 -19.83
N ILE A 637 -13.45 -26.17 -19.15
CA ILE A 637 -13.80 -25.49 -17.89
C ILE A 637 -14.13 -26.47 -16.79
N ALA A 638 -13.84 -26.08 -15.55
CA ALA A 638 -14.46 -26.66 -14.38
C ALA A 638 -15.91 -26.19 -14.25
N VAL A 639 -16.76 -26.98 -13.59
CA VAL A 639 -18.06 -26.56 -13.06
C VAL A 639 -18.09 -26.99 -11.61
N LEU A 640 -18.03 -26.00 -10.72
CA LEU A 640 -17.93 -26.23 -9.29
C LEU A 640 -19.30 -26.66 -8.74
N ASP A 641 -19.29 -27.66 -7.88
CA ASP A 641 -20.45 -28.18 -7.15
C ASP A 641 -20.12 -28.26 -5.66
N PRO A 642 -19.97 -27.12 -4.94
CA PRO A 642 -19.70 -27.14 -3.51
C PRO A 642 -20.73 -28.00 -2.77
N GLY A 643 -20.28 -28.96 -1.97
CA GLY A 643 -21.13 -29.95 -1.28
C GLY A 643 -21.51 -31.17 -2.13
N GLY A 644 -21.06 -31.21 -3.38
CA GLY A 644 -21.17 -32.31 -4.34
C GLY A 644 -19.82 -32.59 -5.02
N GLU A 645 -19.86 -32.99 -6.29
CA GLU A 645 -18.67 -33.35 -7.09
C GLU A 645 -18.51 -32.38 -8.28
N ASP A 646 -17.36 -31.73 -8.34
CA ASP A 646 -16.99 -30.82 -9.43
C ASP A 646 -16.88 -31.58 -10.76
N THR A 647 -17.28 -30.96 -11.85
CA THR A 647 -16.94 -31.45 -13.20
C THR A 647 -15.69 -30.74 -13.68
N VAL A 648 -14.60 -31.45 -13.95
CA VAL A 648 -13.37 -30.88 -14.53
C VAL A 648 -13.28 -31.14 -16.04
N ASP A 649 -12.49 -30.34 -16.76
CA ASP A 649 -12.25 -30.45 -18.20
C ASP A 649 -13.50 -30.54 -19.10
N ARG A 650 -14.60 -29.92 -18.69
CA ARG A 650 -15.80 -29.86 -19.53
C ARG A 650 -15.49 -29.04 -20.78
N VAL A 651 -15.54 -29.70 -21.94
CA VAL A 651 -15.34 -29.06 -23.23
C VAL A 651 -16.48 -28.09 -23.53
N VAL A 652 -16.13 -26.86 -23.87
CA VAL A 652 -17.04 -25.83 -24.37
C VAL A 652 -16.49 -25.25 -25.67
N SER A 653 -17.37 -24.71 -26.51
CA SER A 653 -16.94 -24.22 -27.83
C SER A 653 -16.21 -22.87 -27.76
N ASP A 654 -16.48 -22.06 -26.75
CA ASP A 654 -15.83 -20.76 -26.54
C ASP A 654 -16.04 -20.26 -25.09
N TRP A 655 -15.39 -19.15 -24.74
CA TRP A 655 -15.62 -18.40 -23.50
C TRP A 655 -15.91 -16.91 -23.78
N PRO A 656 -16.97 -16.30 -23.20
CA PRO A 656 -18.00 -16.91 -22.36
C PRO A 656 -18.77 -18.01 -23.09
N VAL A 657 -19.30 -18.99 -22.35
CA VAL A 657 -19.90 -20.16 -22.98
C VAL A 657 -21.14 -19.76 -23.81
N PRO A 658 -21.21 -20.10 -25.12
CA PRO A 658 -22.31 -19.69 -25.96
C PRO A 658 -23.58 -20.53 -25.73
N GLY A 659 -24.73 -20.00 -26.15
CA GLY A 659 -26.01 -20.73 -26.13
C GLY A 659 -26.72 -20.78 -24.77
N LEU A 660 -26.16 -20.14 -23.74
CA LEU A 660 -26.77 -20.08 -22.41
C LEU A 660 -28.07 -19.27 -22.39
N SER A 661 -29.05 -19.75 -21.64
CA SER A 661 -30.28 -19.00 -21.38
C SER A 661 -30.03 -17.90 -20.35
N THR A 662 -30.79 -16.81 -20.41
CA THR A 662 -30.71 -15.76 -19.38
C THR A 662 -31.76 -16.00 -18.32
N LYS A 663 -31.35 -16.03 -17.04
CA LYS A 663 -32.25 -16.01 -15.89
C LYS A 663 -32.14 -14.66 -15.18
N LYS A 664 -33.29 -14.05 -14.94
CA LYS A 664 -33.43 -12.81 -14.18
C LYS A 664 -34.19 -13.12 -12.89
N LEU A 665 -33.63 -12.71 -11.76
CA LEU A 665 -34.25 -12.83 -10.45
C LEU A 665 -34.40 -11.44 -9.84
N HIS A 666 -35.64 -11.00 -9.66
CA HIS A 666 -36.01 -9.74 -9.02
C HIS A 666 -35.86 -9.85 -7.51
N LEU A 667 -35.38 -8.77 -6.89
CA LEU A 667 -35.28 -8.65 -5.43
C LEU A 667 -36.64 -8.24 -4.85
N HIS A 668 -37.00 -8.83 -3.71
CA HIS A 668 -38.23 -8.53 -2.96
C HIS A 668 -37.92 -8.14 -1.51
N ASP A 669 -38.83 -7.39 -0.90
CA ASP A 669 -38.66 -6.76 0.42
C ASP A 669 -38.68 -7.73 1.63
N LYS A 670 -38.99 -9.00 1.39
CA LYS A 670 -38.94 -10.07 2.40
C LYS A 670 -37.64 -10.87 2.39
N GLY A 671 -36.59 -10.38 1.71
CA GLY A 671 -35.33 -11.10 1.58
C GLY A 671 -35.41 -12.29 0.62
N GLU A 672 -36.25 -12.17 -0.41
CA GLU A 672 -36.48 -13.22 -1.41
C GLU A 672 -36.07 -12.76 -2.80
N LEU A 673 -35.60 -13.72 -3.61
CA LEU A 673 -35.35 -13.57 -5.04
C LEU A 673 -36.42 -14.36 -5.80
N SER A 674 -36.99 -13.79 -6.86
CA SER A 674 -38.02 -14.45 -7.67
C SER A 674 -37.95 -14.06 -9.15
N ASP A 675 -38.44 -14.93 -10.03
CA ASP A 675 -38.65 -14.61 -11.46
C ASP A 675 -39.82 -13.65 -11.71
N LYS A 676 -40.63 -13.37 -10.68
CA LYS A 676 -41.76 -12.42 -10.76
C LYS A 676 -41.35 -11.03 -10.30
N THR A 677 -41.82 -10.02 -11.02
CA THR A 677 -41.75 -8.61 -10.58
C THR A 677 -42.76 -8.33 -9.48
N SER A 678 -42.46 -7.35 -8.62
CA SER A 678 -43.43 -6.76 -7.68
C SER A 678 -43.89 -5.40 -8.18
N SER A 679 -45.20 -5.14 -8.21
CA SER A 679 -45.75 -3.82 -8.50
C SER A 679 -45.73 -2.88 -7.29
N ALA A 680 -45.62 -3.43 -6.08
CA ALA A 680 -45.56 -2.66 -4.83
C ALA A 680 -44.14 -2.09 -4.63
N LYS A 681 -44.05 -0.77 -4.46
CA LYS A 681 -42.78 -0.11 -4.13
C LYS A 681 -42.45 -0.38 -2.67
N SER A 682 -41.23 -0.84 -2.41
CA SER A 682 -40.73 -1.13 -1.07
C SER A 682 -39.21 -0.93 -1.03
N SER A 683 -38.61 -1.08 0.14
CA SER A 683 -37.16 -1.02 0.31
C SER A 683 -36.68 -1.97 1.40
N LEU A 684 -35.47 -2.48 1.20
CA LEU A 684 -34.67 -3.13 2.21
C LEU A 684 -33.64 -2.12 2.73
N SER A 685 -33.26 -2.19 4.00
CA SER A 685 -32.24 -1.29 4.56
C SER A 685 -31.37 -1.96 5.60
N TYR A 686 -30.12 -1.53 5.69
CA TYR A 686 -29.20 -1.91 6.75
C TYR A 686 -28.41 -0.70 7.24
N ASN A 687 -28.15 -0.64 8.54
CA ASN A 687 -27.23 0.34 9.10
C ASN A 687 -25.80 -0.21 9.02
N VAL A 688 -24.87 0.58 8.48
CA VAL A 688 -23.49 0.16 8.19
C VAL A 688 -22.76 -0.33 9.45
N GLU A 689 -22.94 0.36 10.58
CA GLU A 689 -22.24 0.05 11.84
C GLU A 689 -22.90 -1.12 12.58
N LEU A 690 -24.23 -1.15 12.61
CA LEU A 690 -24.98 -2.17 13.35
C LEU A 690 -25.11 -3.50 12.59
N GLN A 691 -25.00 -3.46 11.25
CA GLN A 691 -25.23 -4.60 10.36
C GLN A 691 -24.14 -4.66 9.27
N PRO A 692 -22.87 -4.90 9.64
CA PRO A 692 -21.74 -4.90 8.70
C PRO A 692 -21.80 -6.03 7.64
N ASN A 693 -22.62 -7.06 7.88
CA ASN A 693 -22.85 -8.16 6.93
C ASN A 693 -23.94 -7.84 5.89
N GLY A 694 -24.60 -6.69 5.99
CA GLY A 694 -25.64 -6.26 5.07
C GLY A 694 -26.89 -7.15 5.06
N ILE A 695 -27.42 -7.42 3.87
CA ILE A 695 -28.68 -8.15 3.66
C ILE A 695 -28.47 -9.30 2.69
N THR A 696 -28.97 -10.48 3.04
CA THR A 696 -28.97 -11.66 2.17
C THR A 696 -30.39 -11.96 1.66
N LEU A 697 -30.53 -12.12 0.34
CA LEU A 697 -31.75 -12.60 -0.31
C LEU A 697 -31.55 -14.00 -0.87
N ASN A 698 -32.57 -14.84 -0.77
CA ASN A 698 -32.47 -16.26 -1.15
C ASN A 698 -33.39 -16.63 -2.32
N TYR A 699 -32.91 -17.52 -3.19
CA TYR A 699 -33.70 -18.22 -4.20
C TYR A 699 -33.56 -19.73 -3.99
N THR A 700 -34.67 -20.43 -3.70
CA THR A 700 -34.69 -21.89 -3.67
C THR A 700 -34.76 -22.43 -5.09
N VAL A 701 -33.78 -23.27 -5.45
CA VAL A 701 -33.63 -23.80 -6.80
C VAL A 701 -34.65 -24.93 -7.03
N PRO A 702 -35.61 -24.80 -7.97
CA PRO A 702 -36.67 -25.79 -8.14
C PRO A 702 -36.25 -27.01 -8.98
N LYS A 703 -35.20 -26.85 -9.80
CA LYS A 703 -34.63 -27.87 -10.69
C LYS A 703 -33.15 -27.57 -10.89
N LEU A 704 -32.37 -28.57 -11.30
CA LEU A 704 -30.94 -28.41 -11.59
C LEU A 704 -30.67 -27.11 -12.37
N LEU A 705 -29.76 -26.31 -11.83
CA LEU A 705 -29.38 -25.01 -12.36
C LEU A 705 -27.85 -24.92 -12.38
N GLU A 706 -27.28 -24.61 -13.54
CA GLU A 706 -25.86 -24.28 -13.63
C GLU A 706 -25.69 -22.85 -14.10
N ILE A 707 -25.02 -22.02 -13.30
CA ILE A 707 -24.54 -20.71 -13.71
C ILE A 707 -23.21 -20.93 -14.42
N ASN A 708 -23.00 -20.31 -15.58
CA ASN A 708 -21.75 -20.42 -16.33
C ASN A 708 -21.35 -19.07 -16.93
N GLY A 709 -20.43 -18.36 -16.27
CA GLY A 709 -19.87 -17.12 -16.78
C GLY A 709 -20.14 -15.90 -15.89
N TYR A 710 -20.13 -14.73 -16.52
CA TYR A 710 -20.26 -13.43 -15.87
C TYR A 710 -21.71 -13.19 -15.41
N MET A 711 -21.88 -12.51 -14.29
CA MET A 711 -23.18 -12.08 -13.79
C MET A 711 -23.18 -10.59 -13.51
N LYS A 712 -24.37 -9.99 -13.49
CA LYS A 712 -24.52 -8.64 -12.97
C LYS A 712 -25.72 -8.52 -12.04
N VAL A 713 -25.62 -7.58 -11.12
CA VAL A 713 -26.75 -7.15 -10.30
C VAL A 713 -27.04 -5.69 -10.64
N LYS A 714 -28.32 -5.39 -10.91
CA LYS A 714 -28.81 -4.03 -10.99
C LYS A 714 -29.50 -3.70 -9.68
N LEU A 715 -29.11 -2.60 -9.04
CA LEU A 715 -29.72 -2.11 -7.81
C LEU A 715 -30.20 -0.67 -8.00
N TRP A 716 -31.28 -0.33 -7.32
CA TRP A 716 -31.64 1.06 -7.04
C TRP A 716 -31.29 1.35 -5.59
N VAL A 717 -30.38 2.29 -5.36
CA VAL A 717 -29.78 2.51 -4.04
C VAL A 717 -29.91 3.96 -3.61
N SER A 718 -29.96 4.18 -2.30
CA SER A 718 -29.79 5.49 -1.67
C SER A 718 -29.15 5.33 -0.29
N THR A 719 -28.68 6.41 0.30
CA THR A 719 -28.10 6.43 1.66
C THR A 719 -28.61 7.62 2.47
N ILE A 720 -28.61 7.48 3.80
CA ILE A 720 -28.84 8.54 4.79
C ILE A 720 -27.62 8.55 5.71
N GLY A 721 -26.99 9.72 5.90
CA GLY A 721 -25.77 9.87 6.70
C GLY A 721 -24.45 9.79 5.91
N SER A 722 -24.48 9.61 4.59
CA SER A 722 -23.31 9.70 3.70
C SER A 722 -23.69 10.36 2.37
N SER A 723 -22.69 10.81 1.61
CA SER A 723 -22.83 11.28 0.22
C SER A 723 -22.37 10.23 -0.81
N ASP A 724 -21.99 9.04 -0.36
CA ASP A 724 -21.54 7.93 -1.20
C ASP A 724 -21.77 6.56 -0.51
N LEU A 725 -21.64 5.48 -1.27
CA LEU A 725 -21.71 4.10 -0.77
C LEU A 725 -20.63 3.25 -1.46
N ASP A 726 -19.90 2.47 -0.68
CA ASP A 726 -19.05 1.39 -1.18
C ASP A 726 -19.80 0.07 -0.95
N LEU A 727 -20.27 -0.56 -2.03
CA LEU A 727 -21.05 -1.79 -1.99
C LEU A 727 -20.20 -2.99 -2.38
N VAL A 728 -20.35 -4.08 -1.63
CA VAL A 728 -19.91 -5.41 -2.04
C VAL A 728 -21.12 -6.32 -2.21
N VAL A 729 -21.12 -7.09 -3.29
CA VAL A 729 -22.17 -8.04 -3.64
C VAL A 729 -21.57 -9.41 -3.83
N THR A 730 -22.16 -10.43 -3.21
CA THR A 730 -21.76 -11.82 -3.39
C THR A 730 -22.91 -12.71 -3.80
N VAL A 731 -22.64 -13.70 -4.66
CA VAL A 731 -23.55 -14.79 -5.01
C VAL A 731 -22.89 -16.10 -4.63
N GLU A 732 -23.50 -16.84 -3.71
CA GLU A 732 -22.98 -18.11 -3.20
C GLU A 732 -24.03 -19.24 -3.25
N LYS A 733 -23.52 -20.47 -3.24
CA LYS A 733 -24.33 -21.68 -3.04
C LYS A 733 -24.46 -22.02 -1.56
N ARG A 734 -25.68 -22.34 -1.14
CA ARG A 734 -25.99 -22.82 0.22
C ARG A 734 -26.79 -24.10 0.20
N PHE A 735 -26.67 -24.88 1.27
CA PHE A 735 -27.51 -26.05 1.50
C PHE A 735 -29.00 -25.66 1.57
N ALA A 736 -29.90 -26.65 1.44
CA ALA A 736 -31.35 -26.43 1.46
C ALA A 736 -31.87 -25.79 2.76
N ASN A 737 -31.20 -26.05 3.88
CA ASN A 737 -31.47 -25.44 5.19
C ASN A 737 -30.98 -23.98 5.31
N GLY A 738 -30.21 -23.48 4.33
CA GLY A 738 -29.67 -22.14 4.28
C GLY A 738 -28.29 -21.95 4.92
N SER A 739 -27.62 -23.01 5.39
CA SER A 739 -26.24 -22.91 5.89
C SER A 739 -25.23 -22.86 4.74
N SER A 740 -24.14 -22.12 4.95
CA SER A 740 -23.04 -21.99 3.99
C SER A 740 -22.34 -23.33 3.75
N ILE A 741 -21.79 -23.49 2.54
CA ILE A 741 -20.96 -24.63 2.16
C ILE A 741 -19.51 -24.17 2.15
N VAL A 742 -18.73 -24.65 3.11
CA VAL A 742 -17.30 -24.39 3.18
C VAL A 742 -16.58 -25.36 2.25
N SER A 743 -15.77 -24.85 1.33
CA SER A 743 -14.96 -25.69 0.45
C SER A 743 -13.62 -26.02 1.10
N ALA A 744 -13.09 -27.21 0.80
CA ALA A 744 -11.72 -27.60 1.13
C ALA A 744 -10.70 -27.14 0.08
N SER A 745 -11.13 -26.54 -1.04
CA SER A 745 -10.28 -26.10 -2.14
C SER A 745 -9.70 -24.69 -1.88
N GLY A 746 -8.59 -24.58 -1.16
CA GLY A 746 -7.83 -23.32 -1.01
C GLY A 746 -6.82 -23.29 0.16
N ALA A 747 -5.78 -22.47 0.04
CA ALA A 747 -4.70 -22.31 1.03
C ALA A 747 -5.14 -21.68 2.37
N GLU A 748 -6.32 -21.07 2.41
CA GLU A 748 -7.01 -20.77 3.66
C GLU A 748 -8.12 -21.80 3.86
N SER A 749 -7.88 -22.75 4.74
CA SER A 749 -8.94 -23.63 5.22
C SER A 749 -10.08 -22.78 5.79
N SER A 750 -11.29 -22.91 5.22
CA SER A 750 -12.60 -22.40 5.70
C SER A 750 -13.36 -21.29 4.93
N SER A 751 -13.08 -21.00 3.66
CA SER A 751 -13.89 -20.03 2.89
C SER A 751 -15.00 -20.65 1.99
N THR A 752 -16.09 -19.90 1.78
CA THR A 752 -17.17 -20.25 0.85
C THR A 752 -16.81 -19.84 -0.57
N ILE A 753 -17.13 -20.69 -1.56
CA ILE A 753 -17.00 -20.32 -2.98
C ILE A 753 -18.14 -19.36 -3.35
N ALA A 754 -17.80 -18.13 -3.76
CA ALA A 754 -18.76 -17.11 -4.13
C ALA A 754 -18.25 -16.23 -5.29
N ALA A 755 -19.14 -15.87 -6.20
CA ALA A 755 -18.87 -14.79 -7.14
C ALA A 755 -19.01 -13.45 -6.41
N LYS A 756 -18.05 -12.55 -6.57
CA LYS A 756 -17.98 -11.25 -5.87
C LYS A 756 -17.93 -10.09 -6.86
N GLY A 757 -18.58 -8.99 -6.52
CA GLY A 757 -18.48 -7.71 -7.22
C GLY A 757 -18.46 -6.57 -6.21
N THR A 758 -17.71 -5.51 -6.52
CA THR A 758 -17.60 -4.31 -5.68
C THR A 758 -17.93 -3.09 -6.53
N LEU A 759 -18.55 -2.05 -5.95
CA LEU A 759 -18.75 -0.76 -6.60
C LEU A 759 -18.82 0.37 -5.58
N ARG A 760 -18.02 1.41 -5.78
CA ARG A 760 -18.23 2.75 -5.23
C ARG A 760 -19.31 3.45 -6.04
N VAL A 761 -20.43 3.80 -5.42
CA VAL A 761 -21.65 4.26 -6.11
C VAL A 761 -21.44 5.60 -6.82
N SER A 762 -20.57 6.47 -6.32
CA SER A 762 -20.19 7.68 -7.07
C SER A 762 -19.47 7.36 -8.39
N HIS A 763 -18.87 6.17 -8.55
CA HIS A 763 -18.25 5.70 -9.79
C HIS A 763 -19.22 4.96 -10.73
N ARG A 764 -20.54 5.01 -10.46
CA ARG A 764 -21.58 4.26 -11.19
C ARG A 764 -21.72 4.56 -12.69
N ALA A 765 -21.07 5.59 -13.20
CA ALA A 765 -21.07 5.91 -14.63
C ALA A 765 -20.80 4.65 -15.46
N LEU A 766 -21.51 4.49 -16.56
CA LEU A 766 -21.37 3.35 -17.47
C LEU A 766 -20.92 3.83 -18.84
N ASP A 767 -19.89 3.17 -19.39
CA ASP A 767 -19.62 3.23 -20.82
C ASP A 767 -20.52 2.20 -21.52
N GLN A 768 -21.54 2.66 -22.23
CA GLN A 768 -22.50 1.79 -22.91
C GLN A 768 -21.88 1.05 -24.10
N SER A 769 -20.77 1.54 -24.67
CA SER A 769 -20.10 0.90 -25.81
C SER A 769 -19.25 -0.30 -25.38
N LEU A 770 -18.76 -0.28 -24.13
CA LEU A 770 -17.94 -1.35 -23.55
C LEU A 770 -18.73 -2.29 -22.63
N SER A 771 -19.85 -1.82 -22.08
CA SER A 771 -20.73 -2.64 -21.25
C SER A 771 -21.38 -3.76 -22.07
N THR A 772 -21.39 -4.97 -21.52
CA THR A 772 -22.12 -6.11 -22.08
C THR A 772 -23.39 -6.39 -21.28
N LYS A 773 -24.18 -7.37 -21.74
CA LYS A 773 -25.39 -7.81 -21.02
C LYS A 773 -25.10 -8.24 -19.57
N PHE A 774 -23.96 -8.88 -19.32
CA PHE A 774 -23.62 -9.46 -18.01
C PHE A 774 -22.42 -8.80 -17.33
N GLU A 775 -21.74 -7.87 -18.00
CA GLU A 775 -20.55 -7.22 -17.48
C GLU A 775 -20.66 -5.71 -17.73
N PRO A 776 -21.06 -4.91 -16.73
CA PRO A 776 -21.03 -3.45 -16.84
C PRO A 776 -19.59 -2.95 -16.91
N PHE A 777 -19.36 -1.91 -17.72
CA PHE A 777 -18.06 -1.23 -17.77
C PHE A 777 -18.16 0.15 -17.15
N HIS A 778 -17.47 0.33 -16.02
CA HIS A 778 -17.31 1.61 -15.35
C HIS A 778 -16.00 2.27 -15.79
N PRO A 779 -16.03 3.49 -16.36
CA PRO A 779 -14.82 4.17 -16.80
C PRO A 779 -13.96 4.64 -15.62
N HIS A 780 -14.57 4.88 -14.45
CA HIS A 780 -13.91 5.40 -13.24
C HIS A 780 -13.14 6.72 -13.50
N ASP A 781 -13.67 7.57 -14.37
CA ASP A 781 -13.05 8.83 -14.80
C ASP A 781 -13.59 10.06 -14.05
N ARG A 782 -14.65 9.88 -13.26
CA ARG A 782 -15.31 10.93 -12.47
C ARG A 782 -16.09 10.33 -11.30
N GLU A 783 -16.49 11.20 -10.39
CA GLU A 783 -17.41 10.89 -9.29
C GLU A 783 -18.74 11.62 -9.47
N GLU A 784 -19.83 10.91 -9.24
CA GLU A 784 -21.20 11.42 -9.21
C GLU A 784 -21.75 11.24 -7.79
N LEU A 785 -21.34 12.10 -6.84
CA LEU A 785 -21.79 12.03 -5.44
C LEU A 785 -23.33 12.13 -5.32
N LEU A 786 -23.86 11.65 -4.19
CA LEU A 786 -25.29 11.59 -3.94
C LEU A 786 -25.73 12.69 -2.96
N ASP A 787 -26.89 13.27 -3.23
CA ASP A 787 -27.65 13.99 -2.21
C ASP A 787 -28.26 12.98 -1.21
N GLU A 788 -28.52 13.41 0.01
CA GLU A 788 -29.13 12.57 1.04
C GLU A 788 -30.49 12.02 0.57
N GLY A 789 -30.66 10.69 0.62
CA GLY A 789 -31.87 10.03 0.15
C GLY A 789 -32.05 9.98 -1.38
N GLN A 790 -31.10 10.47 -2.17
CA GLN A 790 -31.16 10.40 -3.63
C GLN A 790 -31.12 8.95 -4.11
N ILE A 791 -32.16 8.53 -4.85
CA ILE A 791 -32.27 7.17 -5.38
C ILE A 791 -31.62 7.12 -6.76
N VAL A 792 -30.54 6.33 -6.89
CA VAL A 792 -29.79 6.16 -8.14
C VAL A 792 -29.74 4.69 -8.58
N PRO A 793 -29.76 4.40 -9.89
CA PRO A 793 -29.53 3.05 -10.40
C PRO A 793 -28.02 2.79 -10.47
N VAL A 794 -27.62 1.57 -10.11
CA VAL A 794 -26.26 1.04 -10.30
C VAL A 794 -26.31 -0.34 -10.92
N GLU A 795 -25.29 -0.67 -11.70
CA GLU A 795 -25.04 -2.03 -12.18
C GLU A 795 -23.68 -2.48 -11.64
N ILE A 796 -23.63 -3.66 -11.01
CA ILE A 796 -22.41 -4.21 -10.41
C ILE A 796 -22.13 -5.53 -11.12
N GLY A 797 -20.96 -5.62 -11.76
CA GLY A 797 -20.47 -6.86 -12.36
C GLY A 797 -19.91 -7.77 -11.27
N LEU A 798 -20.23 -9.07 -11.33
CA LEU A 798 -19.67 -10.09 -10.46
C LEU A 798 -18.64 -10.89 -11.24
N TRP A 799 -17.60 -11.34 -10.54
CA TRP A 799 -16.59 -12.22 -11.11
C TRP A 799 -17.22 -13.45 -11.76
N PRO A 800 -16.69 -13.87 -12.92
CA PRO A 800 -17.22 -15.02 -13.61
C PRO A 800 -17.02 -16.30 -12.79
N ILE A 801 -18.03 -17.16 -12.79
CA ILE A 801 -17.97 -18.46 -12.12
C ILE A 801 -18.79 -19.51 -12.87
N ALA A 802 -18.44 -20.78 -12.70
CA ALA A 802 -19.31 -21.90 -13.03
C ALA A 802 -19.76 -22.62 -11.75
N LEU A 803 -21.06 -22.54 -11.43
CA LEU A 803 -21.65 -23.12 -10.20
C LEU A 803 -22.85 -24.00 -10.51
N ARG A 804 -22.88 -25.19 -9.92
CA ARG A 804 -24.01 -26.13 -9.98
C ARG A 804 -24.87 -26.08 -8.71
N PHE A 805 -26.19 -26.02 -8.91
CA PHE A 805 -27.19 -26.07 -7.86
C PHE A 805 -28.19 -27.21 -8.13
N HIS A 806 -28.37 -28.07 -7.14
CA HIS A 806 -29.34 -29.16 -7.11
C HIS A 806 -30.72 -28.67 -6.65
N PRO A 807 -31.82 -29.38 -7.00
CA PRO A 807 -33.16 -29.04 -6.52
C PRO A 807 -33.23 -28.96 -4.99
N GLY A 808 -33.81 -27.88 -4.47
CA GLY A 808 -33.95 -27.61 -3.04
C GLY A 808 -32.81 -26.80 -2.42
N GLU A 809 -31.63 -26.74 -3.05
CA GLU A 809 -30.53 -25.89 -2.62
C GLU A 809 -30.84 -24.40 -2.84
N ARG A 810 -30.04 -23.52 -2.23
CA ARG A 810 -30.29 -22.08 -2.26
C ARG A 810 -29.15 -21.33 -2.96
N LEU A 811 -29.54 -20.39 -3.81
CA LEU A 811 -28.69 -19.29 -4.24
C LEU A 811 -28.91 -18.13 -3.29
N ALA A 812 -27.84 -17.67 -2.65
CA ALA A 812 -27.85 -16.53 -1.74
C ALA A 812 -27.14 -15.34 -2.39
N LEU A 813 -27.85 -14.21 -2.49
CA LEU A 813 -27.32 -12.92 -2.91
C LEU A 813 -27.15 -12.04 -1.67
N THR A 814 -25.93 -11.68 -1.33
CA THR A 814 -25.66 -10.76 -0.22
C THR A 814 -25.25 -9.39 -0.75
N ILE A 815 -25.82 -8.33 -0.20
CA ILE A 815 -25.46 -6.93 -0.48
C ILE A 815 -25.03 -6.31 0.84
N ALA A 816 -23.78 -5.89 0.92
CA ALA A 816 -23.14 -5.45 2.16
C ALA A 816 -22.29 -4.19 1.93
N PRO A 817 -21.94 -3.44 3.00
CA PRO A 817 -20.93 -2.39 2.89
C PRO A 817 -19.57 -3.03 2.57
N ALA A 818 -18.90 -2.57 1.52
CA ALA A 818 -17.54 -3.00 1.23
C ALA A 818 -16.59 -2.52 2.32
N THR A 819 -15.60 -3.35 2.64
CA THR A 819 -14.52 -3.04 3.58
C THR A 819 -13.24 -2.78 2.80
N ILE A 820 -12.46 -1.81 3.28
CA ILE A 820 -11.13 -1.51 2.75
C ILE A 820 -10.16 -2.48 3.41
N SER A 821 -9.40 -3.23 2.61
CA SER A 821 -8.41 -4.18 3.12
C SER A 821 -7.31 -3.42 3.88
N SER A 822 -6.92 -3.96 5.04
CA SER A 822 -5.90 -3.32 5.88
C SER A 822 -4.57 -3.23 5.12
N PRO A 823 -3.94 -2.05 5.01
CA PRO A 823 -2.59 -1.90 4.48
C PRO A 823 -1.54 -2.64 5.31
N GLN A 824 -1.88 -3.06 6.54
CA GLN A 824 -1.01 -3.83 7.43
C GLN A 824 -1.08 -5.35 7.19
N TYR A 825 -1.85 -5.80 6.20
CA TYR A 825 -1.92 -7.20 5.83
C TYR A 825 -0.53 -7.72 5.40
N ASP A 826 -0.13 -8.87 5.94
CA ASP A 826 1.10 -9.59 5.63
C ASP A 826 0.74 -11.06 5.39
N MET A 827 1.16 -11.60 4.25
CA MET A 827 0.88 -12.97 3.84
C MET A 827 1.88 -13.99 4.39
N GLY A 828 2.87 -13.56 5.19
CA GLY A 828 3.88 -14.43 5.76
C GLY A 828 5.01 -14.80 4.79
N PHE A 829 5.06 -14.21 3.60
CA PHE A 829 6.12 -14.46 2.64
C PHE A 829 7.51 -14.11 3.18
N GLY A 830 8.51 -14.95 2.91
CA GLY A 830 9.85 -14.84 3.47
C GLY A 830 10.01 -15.43 4.87
N THR A 831 8.94 -15.95 5.50
CA THR A 831 9.00 -16.50 6.87
C THR A 831 9.32 -17.99 6.94
N GLY A 832 8.95 -18.76 5.90
CA GLY A 832 9.30 -20.17 5.77
C GLY A 832 10.82 -20.37 5.84
N ILE A 833 11.27 -21.35 6.62
CA ILE A 833 12.70 -21.65 6.70
C ILE A 833 13.08 -22.63 5.59
N VAL A 834 13.78 -22.14 4.58
CA VAL A 834 14.22 -22.91 3.42
C VAL A 834 15.69 -23.31 3.59
N PRO A 835 16.00 -24.61 3.78
CA PRO A 835 17.37 -25.09 3.82
C PRO A 835 17.95 -25.18 2.41
N VAL A 836 19.09 -24.52 2.18
CA VAL A 836 19.82 -24.58 0.92
C VAL A 836 21.30 -24.95 1.15
N PRO A 837 21.96 -25.63 0.19
CA PRO A 837 23.39 -25.85 0.25
C PRO A 837 24.14 -24.53 0.29
N LYS A 838 25.15 -24.40 1.15
CA LYS A 838 25.91 -23.16 1.34
C LYS A 838 26.51 -22.62 0.05
N ASN A 839 26.88 -23.51 -0.87
CA ASN A 839 27.46 -23.16 -2.16
C ASN A 839 26.41 -22.92 -3.25
N GLY A 840 25.11 -23.13 -2.96
CA GLY A 840 24.00 -23.00 -3.91
C GLY A 840 23.84 -24.18 -4.89
N ASP A 841 24.82 -25.08 -4.96
CA ASP A 841 24.86 -26.26 -5.84
C ASP A 841 23.93 -27.40 -5.35
N THR A 842 23.85 -28.50 -6.11
CA THR A 842 23.12 -29.73 -5.75
C THR A 842 24.05 -30.80 -5.17
N PHE A 843 23.49 -31.85 -4.56
CA PHE A 843 24.25 -32.94 -3.92
C PHE A 843 23.55 -34.29 -4.04
N VAL A 844 24.30 -35.39 -3.90
CA VAL A 844 23.75 -36.75 -3.95
C VAL A 844 22.89 -36.99 -2.70
N PRO A 845 21.65 -37.49 -2.83
CA PRO A 845 20.79 -37.79 -1.68
C PRO A 845 21.49 -38.64 -0.60
N GLY A 846 21.26 -38.31 0.66
CA GLY A 846 21.89 -38.97 1.82
C GLY A 846 23.31 -38.51 2.13
N THR A 847 23.91 -37.60 1.35
CA THR A 847 25.24 -37.06 1.65
C THR A 847 25.19 -35.90 2.65
N LYS A 848 26.19 -35.84 3.54
CA LYS A 848 26.31 -34.71 4.48
C LYS A 848 26.88 -33.49 3.78
N VAL A 849 26.04 -32.48 3.56
CA VAL A 849 26.41 -31.18 3.00
C VAL A 849 26.25 -30.04 4.00
N SER A 850 27.02 -28.97 3.83
CA SER A 850 26.84 -27.75 4.63
C SER A 850 25.60 -27.01 4.15
N ILE A 851 24.61 -26.87 5.04
CA ILE A 851 23.32 -26.22 4.77
C ILE A 851 23.29 -24.84 5.44
N VAL A 852 22.73 -23.87 4.74
CA VAL A 852 22.29 -22.58 5.28
C VAL A 852 20.77 -22.58 5.33
N LYS A 853 20.20 -22.04 6.41
CA LYS A 853 18.75 -21.88 6.57
C LYS A 853 18.40 -20.44 6.23
N LEU A 854 17.54 -20.24 5.23
CA LEU A 854 17.12 -18.93 4.76
C LEU A 854 15.68 -18.65 5.17
N GLY A 855 15.35 -17.41 5.50
CA GLY A 855 14.04 -16.99 5.99
C GLY A 855 14.15 -16.30 7.36
N GLY A 856 13.13 -15.51 7.71
CA GLY A 856 13.09 -14.74 8.94
C GLY A 856 11.77 -14.90 9.71
N ALA A 857 11.68 -14.36 10.92
CA ALA A 857 10.39 -14.28 11.63
C ALA A 857 9.44 -13.29 10.93
N ILE A 858 8.15 -13.34 11.24
CA ILE A 858 7.14 -12.43 10.67
C ILE A 858 7.51 -10.95 10.89
N ASP A 859 8.10 -10.63 12.04
CA ASP A 859 8.54 -9.31 12.48
C ASP A 859 10.01 -9.01 12.16
N SER A 860 10.69 -9.86 11.38
CA SER A 860 12.12 -9.70 11.07
C SER A 860 12.43 -8.73 9.92
N ASN A 861 11.41 -8.21 9.24
CA ASN A 861 11.63 -7.13 8.28
C ASN A 861 12.15 -5.88 9.02
N PRO A 862 13.09 -5.13 8.42
CA PRO A 862 13.50 -3.85 9.00
C PRO A 862 12.30 -2.95 9.28
N GLU A 863 12.30 -2.25 10.42
CA GLU A 863 11.16 -1.41 10.86
C GLU A 863 10.72 -0.41 9.79
N PHE A 864 11.67 0.11 9.01
CA PHE A 864 11.40 1.05 7.93
C PHE A 864 10.52 0.46 6.81
N VAL A 865 10.55 -0.86 6.58
CA VAL A 865 9.73 -1.52 5.54
C VAL A 865 8.26 -1.36 5.88
N ASN A 866 7.87 -1.65 7.12
CA ASN A 866 6.48 -1.52 7.58
C ASN A 866 6.08 -0.05 7.76
N ALA A 867 7.01 0.83 8.15
CA ALA A 867 6.76 2.26 8.26
C ALA A 867 6.46 2.95 6.90
N GLN A 868 6.76 2.31 5.77
CA GLN A 868 6.45 2.83 4.41
C GLN A 868 5.07 2.42 3.89
N ARG A 869 4.30 1.62 4.63
CA ARG A 869 2.95 1.21 4.20
C ARG A 869 2.05 2.45 4.07
N VAL A 870 1.18 2.46 3.07
CA VAL A 870 0.17 3.51 2.91
C VAL A 870 -0.84 3.46 4.05
N GLU A 871 -1.36 4.60 4.47
CA GLU A 871 -2.48 4.65 5.40
C GLU A 871 -3.77 4.17 4.73
N ALA A 872 -4.65 3.53 5.50
CA ALA A 872 -5.93 3.10 4.98
C ALA A 872 -6.80 4.35 4.71
N PRO A 873 -7.39 4.50 3.50
CA PRO A 873 -8.36 5.56 3.30
C PRO A 873 -9.60 5.32 4.17
N ASN A 874 -10.28 6.41 4.54
CA ASN A 874 -11.55 6.30 5.24
C ASN A 874 -12.60 5.61 4.36
N SER A 875 -13.39 4.74 4.97
CA SER A 875 -14.59 4.16 4.32
C SER A 875 -15.56 5.28 3.96
N ARG A 876 -16.20 5.19 2.79
CA ARG A 876 -17.29 6.08 2.40
C ARG A 876 -18.66 5.61 2.92
N ASN A 877 -18.71 4.43 3.52
CA ASN A 877 -19.92 3.90 4.13
C ASN A 877 -20.18 4.57 5.47
N ASN A 878 -21.33 5.20 5.62
CA ASN A 878 -21.81 5.75 6.88
C ASN A 878 -23.34 5.75 6.91
N GLY A 879 -23.92 5.63 8.11
CA GLY A 879 -25.36 5.69 8.32
C GLY A 879 -26.11 4.47 7.77
N THR A 880 -27.21 4.71 7.03
CA THR A 880 -28.13 3.66 6.60
C THR A 880 -28.22 3.60 5.08
N HIS A 881 -27.98 2.41 4.53
CA HIS A 881 -28.12 2.13 3.11
C HIS A 881 -29.48 1.52 2.81
N PHE A 882 -30.07 1.92 1.67
CA PHE A 882 -31.36 1.44 1.20
C PHE A 882 -31.23 0.79 -0.18
N ILE A 883 -31.87 -0.37 -0.35
CA ILE A 883 -32.04 -1.07 -1.62
C ILE A 883 -33.52 -1.03 -1.99
N HIS A 884 -33.86 -0.28 -3.03
CA HIS A 884 -35.24 -0.06 -3.48
C HIS A 884 -35.69 -1.18 -4.42
N VAL A 885 -36.92 -1.65 -4.23
CA VAL A 885 -37.50 -2.75 -5.00
C VAL A 885 -38.94 -2.44 -5.44
N GLY A 886 -39.34 -3.04 -6.56
CA GLY A 886 -40.70 -2.99 -7.07
C GLY A 886 -41.13 -1.68 -7.73
N GLY A 887 -42.25 -1.72 -8.45
CA GLY A 887 -42.73 -0.60 -9.26
C GLY A 887 -41.70 -0.17 -10.32
N LYS A 888 -41.22 1.08 -10.26
CA LYS A 888 -40.18 1.60 -11.17
C LYS A 888 -38.75 1.24 -10.75
N TYR A 889 -38.56 0.76 -9.52
CA TYR A 889 -37.25 0.40 -8.96
C TYR A 889 -36.98 -1.10 -9.14
N ASP A 890 -36.83 -1.52 -10.40
CA ASP A 890 -36.56 -2.90 -10.76
C ASP A 890 -35.10 -3.29 -10.45
N SER A 891 -34.84 -3.68 -9.19
CA SER A 891 -33.58 -4.29 -8.76
C SER A 891 -33.59 -5.79 -9.03
N PHE A 892 -32.55 -6.32 -9.67
CA PHE A 892 -32.48 -7.74 -10.07
C PHE A 892 -31.05 -8.28 -10.17
N LEU A 893 -30.91 -9.60 -10.01
CA LEU A 893 -29.73 -10.38 -10.40
C LEU A 893 -29.97 -10.98 -11.80
N LEU A 894 -28.98 -10.85 -12.69
CA LEU A 894 -29.01 -11.37 -14.05
C LEU A 894 -27.84 -12.35 -14.25
N MET A 895 -28.16 -13.58 -14.65
CA MET A 895 -27.20 -14.67 -14.75
C MET A 895 -27.39 -15.50 -16.04
N PRO A 896 -26.29 -15.96 -16.66
CA PRO A 896 -26.31 -16.91 -17.76
C PRO A 896 -26.41 -18.34 -17.20
N VAL A 897 -27.40 -19.12 -17.64
CA VAL A 897 -27.72 -20.43 -17.06
C VAL A 897 -27.96 -21.55 -18.08
N ASN A 898 -27.64 -22.77 -17.62
CA ASN A 898 -27.81 -24.10 -18.21
C ASN A 898 -26.93 -24.44 -19.44
N ILE A 899 -26.13 -25.51 -19.29
CA ILE A 899 -25.75 -26.42 -20.38
C ILE A 899 -26.12 -27.82 -19.92
N THR A 900 -27.37 -28.25 -20.11
CA THR A 900 -27.76 -29.63 -19.80
C THR A 900 -27.46 -30.54 -20.99
N THR A 901 -26.28 -31.13 -21.03
CA THR A 901 -26.06 -32.37 -21.79
C THR A 901 -26.65 -33.54 -21.00
N THR A 902 -27.96 -33.74 -21.09
CA THR A 902 -28.52 -35.08 -20.90
C THR A 902 -28.29 -35.89 -22.17
N ARG A 903 -27.08 -36.45 -22.31
CA ARG A 903 -26.87 -37.74 -22.99
C ARG A 903 -25.73 -38.48 -22.32
N SER A 904 -26.10 -39.34 -21.39
CA SER A 904 -25.47 -40.66 -21.27
C SER A 904 -25.51 -41.31 -22.66
N ASN A 905 -24.37 -41.39 -23.34
CA ASN A 905 -24.23 -42.43 -24.35
C ASN A 905 -23.74 -43.67 -23.61
N ALA A 906 -24.59 -44.69 -23.70
CA ALA A 906 -24.33 -46.07 -23.35
C ALA A 906 -23.10 -46.64 -24.06
#